data_AF-A0A2A5HSP2-F1
#
_entry.id   AF-A0A2A5HSP2-F1
#
_cell.length_a   1.000
_cell.length_b   1.000
_cell.length_c   1.000
_cell.angle_alpha   90.00
_cell.angle_beta   90.00
_cell.angle_gamma   90.00
#
_symmetry.space_group_name_H-M   'P 1'
#
loop_
_entity.id
_entity.type
_entity.pdbx_description
1 polymer ?
#
loop_
_entity_poly.entity_id
_entity_poly.type
_entity_poly.pdbx_seq_one_letter_code
_entity_poly.pdbx_strand_id
1 'polypeptide(L)'
;MSPNGARWYIHEKDFGIVWIDAANDATTVKNTYLDYGSFLHGGTENGMLSMAFHPDYALNGFVYLFMVQSNGPTGMQSVIARFTESADGNSLIPSSREDILIYDQNYDIHNGGQIAFGNDGYLYAAFGDGGTQNDQQNNGQNLNTFDSTVIRIDVLNGSPYSIPPDNPFANGGGLPEIWAYGFRNPWHWSFDKATGNMWIGDVSQDTWEEVNWARKGLNYGWGCREGFVALAGSNCTSSDPFEDPAIAYSHASDGASVTGGYVYHGTEITGLQNVYVFGDWSNGKIWGMTEAASGTFEKTLLIDSAQAIATFGEANNGELYLMPFNFGAPSGIYKLEPVASQNGIIVQAEDYSDFFDTSPGNTGNAYRNDDVDLEATADSGGGFNVGWTAATEWLTYQVDIPTTGEYAIRVRVASNAGGGNYDLSIDAVSVLTNTVGNTGGWQSFITQSSTGTTCLSAGTHNMRLDFLEGDINVNWYQLEMTQQTNSCGGTQTPAEKYGTVCANCHGPDGSGGSVGVPINDPNTMVNVQNGDLVQLAQYIEANMPSGNVTGCDASCASAMAGYISGTLWTNPPNTTEVPGPRQLSLLTRYEFRNTLADLLGISVDEQAVSAFPAENKVHGFDNNAALNVITGRH
;
A
#
# COMPACT_ATOMS: atom_id res chain seq x y z
N MET A 1 -8.11 -17.02 -0.31
CA MET A 1 -8.07 -17.22 1.15
C MET A 1 -9.36 -17.89 1.64
N SER A 2 -9.36 -18.63 2.75
CA SER A 2 -10.59 -19.14 3.37
C SER A 2 -11.47 -17.99 3.90
N PRO A 3 -12.80 -18.15 3.99
CA PRO A 3 -13.69 -17.09 4.51
C PRO A 3 -13.37 -16.61 5.93
N ASN A 4 -12.78 -17.47 6.77
CA ASN A 4 -12.33 -17.11 8.11
C ASN A 4 -10.89 -16.58 8.18
N GLY A 5 -10.18 -16.49 7.06
CA GLY A 5 -8.80 -15.99 6.97
C GLY A 5 -7.72 -16.95 7.49
N ALA A 6 -8.06 -18.18 7.86
CA ALA A 6 -7.09 -19.11 8.44
C ALA A 6 -6.23 -19.86 7.42
N ARG A 7 -6.64 -19.94 6.15
CA ARG A 7 -5.96 -20.78 5.15
C ARG A 7 -5.81 -20.10 3.79
N TRP A 8 -4.68 -20.35 3.16
CA TRP A 8 -4.52 -20.17 1.72
C TRP A 8 -4.74 -21.50 1.02
N TYR A 9 -5.58 -21.49 -0.02
CA TYR A 9 -5.78 -22.64 -0.89
C TYR A 9 -4.97 -22.40 -2.17
N ILE A 10 -4.22 -23.41 -2.57
CA ILE A 10 -3.30 -23.35 -3.70
C ILE A 10 -3.69 -24.45 -4.68
N HIS A 11 -3.92 -24.06 -5.93
CA HIS A 11 -4.23 -24.99 -7.00
C HIS A 11 -2.92 -25.51 -7.58
N GLU A 12 -2.69 -26.81 -7.41
CA GLU A 12 -1.60 -27.50 -8.06
C GLU A 12 -2.15 -28.12 -9.34
N LYS A 13 -1.86 -27.47 -10.48
CA LYS A 13 -2.47 -27.72 -11.80
C LYS A 13 -2.66 -29.21 -12.12
N ASP A 14 -1.62 -30.03 -11.90
CA ASP A 14 -1.63 -31.46 -12.26
C ASP A 14 -1.99 -32.41 -11.11
N PHE A 15 -2.28 -31.90 -9.91
CA PHE A 15 -2.45 -32.71 -8.70
C PHE A 15 -3.80 -32.47 -8.01
N GLY A 16 -4.20 -31.23 -7.81
CA GLY A 16 -5.41 -30.91 -7.06
C GLY A 16 -5.24 -29.63 -6.24
N ILE A 17 -5.74 -29.65 -5.00
CA ILE A 17 -5.74 -28.47 -4.13
C ILE A 17 -5.07 -28.82 -2.81
N VAL A 18 -4.16 -27.95 -2.39
CA VAL A 18 -3.56 -27.97 -1.05
C VAL A 18 -3.97 -26.71 -0.30
N TRP A 19 -3.85 -26.75 1.02
CA TRP A 19 -3.92 -25.55 1.84
C TRP A 19 -2.71 -25.40 2.76
N ILE A 20 -2.34 -24.15 3.00
CA ILE A 20 -1.30 -23.75 3.96
C ILE A 20 -1.91 -22.85 5.03
N ASP A 21 -1.28 -22.82 6.21
CA ASP A 21 -1.68 -21.93 7.31
C ASP A 21 -1.37 -20.47 6.93
N ALA A 22 -2.40 -19.64 6.87
CA ALA A 22 -2.27 -18.24 6.48
C ALA A 22 -1.63 -17.37 7.57
N ALA A 23 -1.52 -17.86 8.81
CA ALA A 23 -0.87 -17.15 9.91
C ALA A 23 0.65 -17.41 9.99
N ASN A 24 1.20 -18.27 9.13
CA ASN A 24 2.59 -18.67 9.16
C ASN A 24 3.28 -18.43 7.82
N ASP A 25 3.87 -17.24 7.65
CA ASP A 25 4.57 -16.82 6.44
C ASP A 25 5.83 -17.65 6.12
N ALA A 26 6.32 -18.45 7.08
CA ALA A 26 7.46 -19.36 6.89
C ALA A 26 7.04 -20.81 6.62
N THR A 27 5.73 -21.09 6.47
CA THR A 27 5.26 -22.47 6.30
C THR A 27 5.70 -23.06 4.97
N THR A 28 6.27 -24.26 5.04
CA THR A 28 6.52 -25.12 3.87
C THR A 28 5.61 -26.35 3.88
N VAL A 29 4.71 -26.45 4.87
CA VAL A 29 3.82 -27.59 5.05
C VAL A 29 2.58 -27.37 4.18
N LYS A 30 2.42 -28.23 3.18
CA LYS A 30 1.24 -28.31 2.31
C LYS A 30 0.31 -29.40 2.83
N ASN A 31 -0.93 -29.05 3.14
CA ASN A 31 -1.95 -30.00 3.56
C ASN A 31 -2.88 -30.31 2.38
N THR A 32 -3.09 -31.56 2.06
CA THR A 32 -3.99 -31.94 0.95
C THR A 32 -5.43 -31.55 1.28
N TYR A 33 -6.02 -30.70 0.46
CA TYR A 33 -7.45 -30.37 0.50
C TYR A 33 -8.26 -31.32 -0.39
N LEU A 34 -7.71 -31.60 -1.58
CA LEU A 34 -8.26 -32.54 -2.56
C LEU A 34 -7.14 -33.08 -3.45
N ASP A 35 -7.00 -34.39 -3.54
CA ASP A 35 -6.11 -35.08 -4.49
C ASP A 35 -6.94 -35.62 -5.66
N TYR A 36 -6.67 -35.13 -6.86
CA TYR A 36 -7.39 -35.47 -8.08
C TYR A 36 -6.47 -35.68 -9.29
N GLY A 37 -5.15 -35.80 -9.10
CA GLY A 37 -4.18 -35.71 -10.20
C GLY A 37 -4.40 -36.73 -11.33
N SER A 38 -4.88 -37.94 -11.01
CA SER A 38 -5.18 -38.97 -12.01
C SER A 38 -6.45 -38.74 -12.83
N PHE A 39 -7.33 -37.84 -12.39
CA PHE A 39 -8.56 -37.46 -13.07
C PHE A 39 -8.37 -36.22 -13.96
N LEU A 40 -7.39 -35.39 -13.64
CA LEU A 40 -7.12 -34.16 -14.36
C LEU A 40 -6.49 -34.45 -15.73
N HIS A 41 -6.79 -33.60 -16.70
CA HIS A 41 -6.06 -33.60 -17.96
C HIS A 41 -4.75 -32.85 -17.77
N GLY A 42 -3.63 -33.53 -18.02
CA GLY A 42 -2.32 -32.93 -18.01
C GLY A 42 -1.98 -32.36 -19.38
N GLY A 43 -1.63 -31.08 -19.43
CA GLY A 43 -1.20 -30.38 -20.64
C GLY A 43 -0.75 -28.95 -20.32
N THR A 44 -0.87 -28.03 -21.27
CA THR A 44 -0.29 -26.69 -21.15
C THR A 44 -1.08 -25.80 -20.19
N GLU A 45 -2.36 -25.55 -20.49
CA GLU A 45 -3.22 -24.62 -19.74
C GLU A 45 -4.35 -25.33 -18.96
N ASN A 46 -4.39 -26.65 -19.03
CA ASN A 46 -5.42 -27.48 -18.39
C ASN A 46 -4.96 -28.04 -17.05
N GLY A 47 -5.93 -28.51 -16.27
CA GLY A 47 -5.74 -29.13 -14.97
C GLY A 47 -6.77 -28.62 -13.97
N MET A 48 -6.37 -28.48 -12.71
CA MET A 48 -7.13 -27.75 -11.69
C MET A 48 -6.91 -26.24 -11.89
N LEU A 49 -7.97 -25.51 -12.24
CA LEU A 49 -7.85 -24.12 -12.68
C LEU A 49 -8.33 -23.13 -11.62
N SER A 50 -9.57 -23.28 -11.14
CA SER A 50 -10.15 -22.30 -10.21
C SER A 50 -11.06 -22.93 -9.16
N MET A 51 -11.32 -22.15 -8.11
CA MET A 51 -12.12 -22.52 -6.96
C MET A 51 -12.87 -21.30 -6.45
N ALA A 52 -14.15 -21.48 -6.12
CA ALA A 52 -14.97 -20.46 -5.47
C ALA A 52 -15.76 -21.06 -4.30
N PHE A 53 -15.75 -20.38 -3.16
CA PHE A 53 -16.70 -20.64 -2.09
C PHE A 53 -18.06 -20.09 -2.47
N HIS A 54 -19.12 -20.84 -2.17
CA HIS A 54 -20.47 -20.31 -2.28
C HIS A 54 -20.65 -19.07 -1.37
N PRO A 55 -21.43 -18.04 -1.73
CA PRO A 55 -21.68 -16.88 -0.85
C PRO A 55 -22.20 -17.27 0.54
N ASP A 56 -23.13 -18.24 0.59
CA ASP A 56 -23.64 -18.86 1.82
C ASP A 56 -22.81 -20.06 2.33
N TYR A 57 -21.52 -20.13 2.01
CA TYR A 57 -20.65 -21.25 2.40
C TYR A 57 -20.66 -21.55 3.91
N ALA A 58 -20.79 -20.53 4.76
CA ALA A 58 -20.89 -20.71 6.21
C ALA A 58 -22.14 -21.53 6.63
N LEU A 59 -23.17 -21.59 5.78
CA LEU A 59 -24.41 -22.33 6.01
C LEU A 59 -24.42 -23.68 5.29
N ASN A 60 -23.91 -23.75 4.06
CA ASN A 60 -24.04 -24.93 3.19
C ASN A 60 -22.75 -25.73 2.98
N GLY A 61 -21.58 -25.17 3.29
CA GLY A 61 -20.27 -25.79 3.09
C GLY A 61 -19.93 -26.07 1.62
N PHE A 62 -20.59 -25.40 0.66
CA PHE A 62 -20.39 -25.65 -0.76
C PHE A 62 -19.18 -24.92 -1.33
N VAL A 63 -18.39 -25.68 -2.09
CA VAL A 63 -17.19 -25.22 -2.80
C VAL A 63 -17.31 -25.66 -4.25
N TYR A 64 -17.05 -24.76 -5.19
CA TYR A 64 -17.11 -25.00 -6.62
C TYR A 64 -15.70 -25.03 -7.18
N LEU A 65 -15.41 -26.01 -8.04
CA LEU A 65 -14.14 -26.13 -8.75
C LEU A 65 -14.38 -26.02 -10.25
N PHE A 66 -13.48 -25.34 -10.96
CA PHE A 66 -13.34 -25.46 -12.40
C PHE A 66 -12.07 -26.26 -12.69
N MET A 67 -12.23 -27.37 -13.40
CA MET A 67 -11.14 -28.27 -13.75
C MET A 67 -11.29 -28.79 -15.17
N VAL A 68 -10.19 -29.19 -15.79
CA VAL A 68 -10.19 -29.92 -17.05
C VAL A 68 -9.85 -31.38 -16.78
N GLN A 69 -10.70 -32.30 -17.21
CA GLN A 69 -10.57 -33.74 -16.99
C GLN A 69 -10.36 -34.51 -18.29
N SER A 70 -9.70 -35.67 -18.20
CA SER A 70 -9.48 -36.57 -19.35
C SER A 70 -10.71 -37.45 -19.62
N ASN A 71 -11.77 -36.87 -20.17
CA ASN A 71 -13.05 -37.54 -20.43
C ASN A 71 -13.78 -36.90 -21.63
N GLY A 72 -14.88 -37.51 -22.07
CA GLY A 72 -15.72 -36.99 -23.15
C GLY A 72 -15.29 -37.44 -24.54
N PRO A 73 -16.05 -37.08 -25.59
CA PRO A 73 -15.83 -37.52 -26.96
C PRO A 73 -14.49 -37.04 -27.55
N THR A 74 -14.01 -35.87 -27.12
CA THR A 74 -12.73 -35.29 -27.52
C THR A 74 -11.56 -35.79 -26.65
N GLY A 75 -11.87 -36.50 -25.56
CA GLY A 75 -10.90 -36.91 -24.55
C GLY A 75 -10.55 -35.83 -23.53
N MET A 76 -11.17 -34.65 -23.61
CA MET A 76 -10.94 -33.53 -22.70
C MET A 76 -12.23 -32.73 -22.44
N GLN A 77 -12.50 -32.42 -21.18
CA GLN A 77 -13.70 -31.67 -20.77
C GLN A 77 -13.38 -30.64 -19.70
N SER A 78 -13.84 -29.40 -19.89
CA SER A 78 -14.00 -28.43 -18.81
C SER A 78 -15.20 -28.84 -17.96
N VAL A 79 -15.02 -28.87 -16.64
CA VAL A 79 -16.06 -29.22 -15.67
C VAL A 79 -16.10 -28.20 -14.56
N ILE A 80 -17.28 -27.64 -14.32
CA ILE A 80 -17.62 -26.93 -13.10
C ILE A 80 -18.33 -27.93 -12.19
N ALA A 81 -17.74 -28.22 -11.03
CA ALA A 81 -18.29 -29.20 -10.07
C ALA A 81 -18.43 -28.58 -8.68
N ARG A 82 -19.55 -28.91 -8.01
CA ARG A 82 -19.79 -28.57 -6.61
C ARG A 82 -19.35 -29.72 -5.70
N PHE A 83 -18.69 -29.38 -4.60
CA PHE A 83 -18.35 -30.28 -3.50
C PHE A 83 -18.87 -29.71 -2.18
N THR A 84 -18.97 -30.57 -1.19
CA THR A 84 -19.17 -30.21 0.22
C THR A 84 -17.86 -30.38 0.98
N GLU A 85 -17.49 -29.37 1.76
CA GLU A 85 -16.33 -29.44 2.63
C GLU A 85 -16.57 -30.37 3.83
N SER A 86 -15.51 -31.03 4.30
CA SER A 86 -15.53 -31.82 5.52
C SER A 86 -15.83 -30.96 6.75
N ALA A 87 -16.42 -31.57 7.79
CA ALA A 87 -16.85 -30.84 8.98
C ALA A 87 -15.70 -30.16 9.77
N ASP A 88 -14.46 -30.61 9.59
CA ASP A 88 -13.25 -29.99 10.16
C ASP A 88 -12.63 -28.91 9.25
N GLY A 89 -13.23 -28.69 8.07
CA GLY A 89 -12.80 -27.74 7.05
C GLY A 89 -11.46 -28.09 6.38
N ASN A 90 -10.91 -29.29 6.60
CA ASN A 90 -9.57 -29.63 6.14
C ASN A 90 -9.53 -30.23 4.74
N SER A 91 -10.67 -30.65 4.17
CA SER A 91 -10.74 -31.35 2.88
C SER A 91 -12.10 -31.20 2.19
N LEU A 92 -12.16 -31.46 0.89
CA LEU A 92 -13.42 -31.68 0.19
C LEU A 92 -13.82 -33.15 0.25
N ILE A 93 -15.10 -33.44 0.46
CA ILE A 93 -15.61 -34.82 0.48
C ILE A 93 -15.75 -35.31 -0.98
N PRO A 94 -14.92 -36.23 -1.49
CA PRO A 94 -14.92 -36.55 -2.93
C PRO A 94 -16.24 -37.13 -3.43
N SER A 95 -16.93 -37.89 -2.58
CA SER A 95 -18.24 -38.48 -2.89
C SER A 95 -19.40 -37.48 -2.93
N SER A 96 -19.17 -36.23 -2.53
CA SER A 96 -20.18 -35.16 -2.56
C SER A 96 -20.25 -34.43 -3.92
N ARG A 97 -19.34 -34.78 -4.84
CA ARG A 97 -19.23 -34.16 -6.17
C ARG A 97 -20.58 -34.17 -6.90
N GLU A 98 -21.00 -33.01 -7.36
CA GLU A 98 -22.07 -32.82 -8.35
C GLU A 98 -21.53 -32.01 -9.52
N ASP A 99 -21.58 -32.57 -10.73
CA ASP A 99 -21.15 -31.87 -11.95
C ASP A 99 -22.24 -30.89 -12.37
N ILE A 100 -21.92 -29.60 -12.29
CA ILE A 100 -22.85 -28.51 -12.56
C ILE A 100 -22.90 -28.21 -14.05
N LEU A 101 -21.73 -28.12 -14.68
CA LEU A 101 -21.59 -27.86 -16.10
C LEU A 101 -20.41 -28.66 -16.65
N ILE A 102 -20.62 -29.29 -17.80
CA ILE A 102 -19.61 -30.05 -18.54
C ILE A 102 -19.56 -29.51 -19.96
N TYR A 103 -18.37 -29.21 -20.45
CA TYR A 103 -18.14 -28.70 -21.79
C TYR A 103 -16.95 -29.43 -22.43
N ASP A 104 -17.17 -30.02 -23.61
CA ASP A 104 -16.13 -30.75 -24.35
C ASP A 104 -15.13 -29.76 -24.97
N GLN A 105 -13.85 -29.95 -24.67
CA GLN A 105 -12.75 -29.11 -25.16
C GLN A 105 -12.06 -29.81 -26.33
N ASN A 106 -11.74 -29.05 -27.39
CA ASN A 106 -11.06 -29.58 -28.58
C ASN A 106 -9.53 -29.41 -28.53
N TYR A 107 -9.03 -28.48 -27.72
CA TYR A 107 -7.62 -28.09 -27.69
C TYR A 107 -7.13 -27.85 -26.26
N ASP A 108 -5.84 -28.07 -26.05
CA ASP A 108 -5.20 -28.09 -24.73
C ASP A 108 -4.75 -26.70 -24.24
N ILE A 109 -5.18 -25.66 -24.93
CA ILE A 109 -4.90 -24.26 -24.66
C ILE A 109 -6.19 -23.45 -24.79
N HIS A 110 -6.20 -22.27 -24.19
CA HIS A 110 -7.30 -21.33 -24.13
C HIS A 110 -8.58 -21.95 -23.57
N ASN A 111 -8.44 -22.72 -22.48
CA ASN A 111 -9.59 -23.33 -21.81
C ASN A 111 -10.31 -22.37 -20.85
N GLY A 112 -9.76 -21.16 -20.63
CA GLY A 112 -10.22 -20.22 -19.61
C GLY A 112 -10.04 -20.80 -18.22
N GLY A 113 -11.11 -20.80 -17.42
CA GLY A 113 -11.18 -21.64 -16.21
C GLY A 113 -11.28 -20.90 -14.89
N GLN A 114 -11.22 -19.57 -14.89
CA GLN A 114 -11.52 -18.79 -13.68
C GLN A 114 -13.04 -18.78 -13.40
N ILE A 115 -13.41 -18.97 -12.13
CA ILE A 115 -14.80 -18.87 -11.63
C ILE A 115 -14.89 -17.94 -10.42
N ALA A 116 -16.00 -17.22 -10.31
CA ALA A 116 -16.31 -16.43 -9.14
C ALA A 116 -17.82 -16.22 -9.00
N PHE A 117 -18.28 -15.99 -7.77
CA PHE A 117 -19.63 -15.50 -7.52
C PHE A 117 -19.66 -13.98 -7.63
N GLY A 118 -20.62 -13.45 -8.39
CA GLY A 118 -20.90 -12.03 -8.44
C GLY A 118 -21.63 -11.54 -7.19
N ASN A 119 -21.70 -10.22 -7.01
CA ASN A 119 -22.49 -9.59 -5.93
C ASN A 119 -23.99 -9.87 -6.04
N ASP A 120 -24.44 -10.36 -7.21
CA ASP A 120 -25.79 -10.82 -7.48
C ASP A 120 -26.06 -12.27 -7.04
N GLY A 121 -25.03 -12.98 -6.53
CA GLY A 121 -25.14 -14.35 -6.03
C GLY A 121 -25.07 -15.43 -7.11
N TYR A 122 -24.88 -15.08 -8.38
CA TYR A 122 -24.74 -16.05 -9.46
C TYR A 122 -23.29 -16.47 -9.66
N LEU A 123 -23.09 -17.69 -10.19
CA LEU A 123 -21.77 -18.20 -10.54
C LEU A 123 -21.41 -17.76 -11.97
N TYR A 124 -20.25 -17.14 -12.12
CA TYR A 124 -19.68 -16.75 -13.39
C TYR A 124 -18.49 -17.65 -13.72
N ALA A 125 -18.32 -17.96 -15.00
CA ALA A 125 -17.19 -18.72 -15.51
C ALA A 125 -16.77 -18.18 -16.88
N ALA A 126 -15.48 -18.17 -17.18
CA ALA A 126 -14.97 -17.75 -18.48
C ALA A 126 -14.29 -18.90 -19.22
N PHE A 127 -14.44 -18.90 -20.54
CA PHE A 127 -13.86 -19.86 -21.47
C PHE A 127 -13.11 -19.10 -22.56
N GLY A 128 -11.93 -19.58 -22.95
CA GLY A 128 -11.22 -19.06 -24.11
C GLY A 128 -11.79 -19.59 -25.43
N ASP A 129 -11.19 -19.19 -26.54
CA ASP A 129 -11.64 -19.47 -27.90
C ASP A 129 -11.33 -20.89 -28.39
N GLY A 130 -10.68 -21.70 -27.56
CA GLY A 130 -10.22 -23.04 -27.94
C GLY A 130 -8.92 -23.05 -28.77
N GLY A 131 -8.09 -22.00 -28.77
CA GLY A 131 -6.68 -22.12 -29.14
C GLY A 131 -6.36 -21.99 -30.63
N THR A 132 -7.34 -21.78 -31.50
CA THR A 132 -7.08 -21.70 -32.94
C THR A 132 -6.54 -20.34 -33.36
N GLN A 133 -5.47 -20.33 -34.16
CA GLN A 133 -4.89 -19.09 -34.66
C GLN A 133 -5.91 -18.31 -35.51
N ASN A 134 -5.97 -17.00 -35.33
CA ASN A 134 -6.86 -16.07 -36.05
C ASN A 134 -8.35 -16.43 -35.97
N ASP A 135 -8.76 -17.09 -34.88
CA ASP A 135 -10.15 -17.55 -34.67
C ASP A 135 -10.69 -18.33 -35.88
N GLN A 136 -9.95 -19.33 -36.36
CA GLN A 136 -10.33 -20.13 -37.53
C GLN A 136 -11.67 -20.86 -37.36
N GLN A 137 -12.08 -21.14 -36.12
CA GLN A 137 -13.37 -21.74 -35.80
C GLN A 137 -14.49 -20.71 -35.67
N ASN A 138 -14.16 -19.41 -35.72
CA ASN A 138 -15.07 -18.28 -35.55
C ASN A 138 -15.82 -18.38 -34.21
N ASN A 139 -15.13 -18.82 -33.16
CA ASN A 139 -15.67 -18.97 -31.82
C ASN A 139 -15.88 -17.61 -31.16
N GLY A 140 -15.00 -16.63 -31.44
CA GLY A 140 -15.07 -15.27 -30.90
C GLY A 140 -16.43 -14.59 -31.10
N GLN A 141 -17.12 -14.92 -32.19
CA GLN A 141 -18.41 -14.32 -32.55
C GLN A 141 -19.57 -15.33 -32.58
N ASN A 142 -19.35 -16.58 -32.15
CA ASN A 142 -20.36 -17.63 -32.21
C ASN A 142 -21.09 -17.77 -30.87
N LEU A 143 -22.31 -17.23 -30.80
CA LEU A 143 -23.15 -17.31 -29.61
C LEU A 143 -23.75 -18.70 -29.35
N ASN A 144 -23.42 -19.73 -30.14
CA ASN A 144 -23.88 -21.11 -29.94
C ASN A 144 -22.82 -22.03 -29.30
N THR A 145 -21.71 -21.45 -28.81
CA THR A 145 -20.66 -22.15 -28.07
C THR A 145 -20.37 -21.40 -26.76
N PHE A 146 -19.76 -22.09 -25.79
CA PHE A 146 -19.19 -21.42 -24.61
C PHE A 146 -17.81 -20.83 -24.89
N ASP A 147 -17.13 -21.24 -25.94
CA ASP A 147 -15.84 -20.68 -26.30
C ASP A 147 -15.92 -19.15 -26.50
N SER A 148 -14.89 -18.43 -26.05
CA SER A 148 -14.81 -16.97 -26.11
C SER A 148 -15.91 -16.24 -25.32
N THR A 149 -16.44 -16.84 -24.25
CA THR A 149 -17.52 -16.24 -23.45
C THR A 149 -17.20 -16.15 -21.96
N VAL A 150 -17.87 -15.20 -21.31
CA VAL A 150 -18.19 -15.26 -19.89
C VAL A 150 -19.64 -15.73 -19.77
N ILE A 151 -19.88 -16.80 -19.03
CA ILE A 151 -21.22 -17.30 -18.71
C ILE A 151 -21.62 -16.91 -17.29
N ARG A 152 -22.94 -16.92 -17.02
CA ARG A 152 -23.54 -16.63 -15.72
C ARG A 152 -24.72 -17.56 -15.46
N ILE A 153 -24.65 -18.36 -14.39
CA ILE A 153 -25.63 -19.40 -14.05
C ILE A 153 -26.08 -19.33 -12.59
N ASP A 154 -27.32 -19.78 -12.33
CA ASP A 154 -27.87 -19.93 -10.98
C ASP A 154 -27.76 -21.38 -10.51
N VAL A 155 -26.80 -21.61 -9.62
CA VAL A 155 -26.45 -22.94 -9.09
C VAL A 155 -27.32 -23.37 -7.90
N LEU A 156 -28.27 -22.55 -7.45
CA LEU A 156 -29.18 -22.87 -6.33
C LEU A 156 -30.59 -23.20 -6.80
N ASN A 157 -31.09 -22.52 -7.83
CA ASN A 157 -32.49 -22.61 -8.24
C ASN A 157 -32.72 -23.46 -9.50
N GLY A 158 -31.96 -24.55 -9.66
CA GLY A 158 -32.16 -25.52 -10.73
C GLY A 158 -31.43 -26.84 -10.46
N SER A 159 -31.58 -27.79 -11.37
CA SER A 159 -30.88 -29.09 -11.30
C SER A 159 -30.37 -29.45 -12.69
N PRO A 160 -29.06 -29.35 -12.97
CA PRO A 160 -27.99 -28.93 -12.05
C PRO A 160 -27.89 -27.41 -11.79
N TYR A 161 -28.47 -26.57 -12.65
CA TYR A 161 -28.55 -25.11 -12.49
C TYR A 161 -29.78 -24.56 -13.21
N SER A 162 -30.03 -23.26 -13.08
CA SER A 162 -31.00 -22.51 -13.88
C SER A 162 -30.37 -21.27 -14.51
N ILE A 163 -31.08 -20.68 -15.47
CA ILE A 163 -30.63 -19.48 -16.18
C ILE A 163 -31.13 -18.24 -15.45
N PRO A 164 -30.26 -17.29 -15.05
CA PRO A 164 -30.69 -15.99 -14.57
C PRO A 164 -31.59 -15.30 -15.61
N PRO A 165 -32.80 -14.85 -15.23
CA PRO A 165 -33.80 -14.37 -16.20
C PRO A 165 -33.39 -13.08 -16.92
N ASP A 166 -32.41 -12.36 -16.39
CA ASP A 166 -31.88 -11.12 -16.96
C ASP A 166 -30.55 -11.32 -17.73
N ASN A 167 -30.16 -12.58 -18.00
CA ASN A 167 -29.07 -12.86 -18.95
C ASN A 167 -29.42 -12.33 -20.35
N PRO A 168 -28.44 -11.79 -21.09
CA PRO A 168 -28.68 -11.18 -22.41
C PRO A 168 -29.39 -12.10 -23.41
N PHE A 169 -29.08 -13.40 -23.35
CA PHE A 169 -29.58 -14.40 -24.31
C PHE A 169 -30.59 -15.38 -23.69
N ALA A 170 -31.13 -15.07 -22.50
CA ALA A 170 -32.09 -15.94 -21.80
C ALA A 170 -33.34 -16.30 -22.64
N ASN A 171 -33.71 -15.43 -23.57
CA ASN A 171 -34.88 -15.59 -24.45
C ASN A 171 -34.52 -16.01 -25.90
N GLY A 172 -33.28 -16.45 -26.15
CA GLY A 172 -32.78 -16.86 -27.45
C GLY A 172 -31.83 -15.85 -28.10
N GLY A 173 -31.31 -16.21 -29.29
CA GLY A 173 -30.26 -15.44 -29.98
C GLY A 173 -28.82 -15.89 -29.66
N GLY A 174 -28.67 -16.82 -28.71
CA GLY A 174 -27.43 -17.45 -28.29
C GLY A 174 -27.72 -18.49 -27.21
N LEU A 175 -26.68 -19.11 -26.67
CA LEU A 175 -26.78 -19.93 -25.47
C LEU A 175 -27.23 -19.06 -24.29
N PRO A 176 -28.26 -19.46 -23.53
CA PRO A 176 -28.87 -18.64 -22.50
C PRO A 176 -27.94 -18.35 -21.31
N GLU A 177 -26.87 -19.13 -21.13
CA GLU A 177 -25.84 -18.96 -20.11
C GLU A 177 -24.91 -17.77 -20.41
N ILE A 178 -24.76 -17.37 -21.68
CA ILE A 178 -23.79 -16.34 -22.09
C ILE A 178 -24.17 -14.99 -21.47
N TRP A 179 -23.19 -14.39 -20.80
CA TRP A 179 -23.29 -13.07 -20.19
C TRP A 179 -22.50 -12.01 -20.95
N ALA A 180 -21.33 -12.34 -21.50
CA ALA A 180 -20.54 -11.52 -22.41
C ALA A 180 -19.73 -12.43 -23.35
N TYR A 181 -19.27 -11.92 -24.50
CA TYR A 181 -18.59 -12.73 -25.51
C TYR A 181 -17.54 -11.94 -26.29
N GLY A 182 -16.75 -12.63 -27.12
CA GLY A 182 -15.70 -12.00 -27.92
C GLY A 182 -14.37 -11.84 -27.20
N PHE A 183 -14.05 -12.75 -26.28
CA PHE A 183 -12.74 -12.84 -25.62
C PHE A 183 -11.86 -13.89 -26.31
N ARG A 184 -10.53 -13.77 -26.22
CA ARG A 184 -9.61 -14.79 -26.75
C ARG A 184 -9.29 -15.85 -25.71
N ASN A 185 -8.62 -15.46 -24.65
CA ASN A 185 -8.21 -16.32 -23.56
C ASN A 185 -8.27 -15.52 -22.24
N PRO A 186 -9.49 -15.36 -21.67
CA PRO A 186 -9.70 -14.66 -20.41
C PRO A 186 -9.05 -15.46 -19.27
N TRP A 187 -7.79 -15.14 -18.96
CA TRP A 187 -6.90 -15.94 -18.11
C TRP A 187 -7.25 -15.79 -16.63
N HIS A 188 -6.98 -14.62 -16.05
CA HIS A 188 -7.42 -14.26 -14.71
C HIS A 188 -8.37 -13.06 -14.78
N TRP A 189 -9.48 -13.19 -14.07
CA TRP A 189 -10.43 -12.11 -13.88
C TRP A 189 -10.97 -12.10 -12.45
N SER A 190 -11.48 -10.94 -12.05
CA SER A 190 -12.04 -10.74 -10.73
C SER A 190 -13.19 -9.74 -10.76
N PHE A 191 -14.08 -9.87 -9.78
CA PHE A 191 -15.00 -8.79 -9.44
C PHE A 191 -14.31 -7.86 -8.45
N ASP A 192 -14.39 -6.56 -8.71
CA ASP A 192 -14.26 -5.57 -7.66
C ASP A 192 -15.46 -5.72 -6.72
N LYS A 193 -15.22 -6.21 -5.50
CA LYS A 193 -16.28 -6.44 -4.50
C LYS A 193 -17.03 -5.16 -4.13
N ALA A 194 -16.37 -4.00 -4.19
CA ALA A 194 -16.97 -2.73 -3.80
C ALA A 194 -17.97 -2.21 -4.85
N THR A 195 -17.63 -2.34 -6.14
CA THR A 195 -18.44 -1.78 -7.23
C THR A 195 -19.25 -2.83 -8.00
N GLY A 196 -18.85 -4.10 -7.93
CA GLY A 196 -19.38 -5.19 -8.76
C GLY A 196 -18.82 -5.23 -10.19
N ASN A 197 -17.83 -4.37 -10.52
CA ASN A 197 -17.21 -4.36 -11.84
C ASN A 197 -16.36 -5.61 -12.07
N MET A 198 -16.46 -6.21 -13.26
CA MET A 198 -15.62 -7.34 -13.66
C MET A 198 -14.44 -6.84 -14.49
N TRP A 199 -13.22 -7.19 -14.08
CA TRP A 199 -12.00 -6.88 -14.80
C TRP A 199 -11.33 -8.17 -15.26
N ILE A 200 -11.01 -8.23 -16.56
CA ILE A 200 -10.48 -9.43 -17.21
C ILE A 200 -9.13 -9.11 -17.86
N GLY A 201 -8.09 -9.89 -17.52
CA GLY A 201 -6.90 -10.00 -18.37
C GLY A 201 -7.18 -11.00 -19.49
N ASP A 202 -7.18 -10.54 -20.74
CA ASP A 202 -7.46 -11.36 -21.92
C ASP A 202 -6.19 -11.53 -22.76
N VAL A 203 -5.61 -12.74 -22.73
CA VAL A 203 -4.36 -13.04 -23.43
C VAL A 203 -4.63 -13.08 -24.92
N SER A 204 -4.00 -12.16 -25.63
CA SER A 204 -4.18 -11.91 -27.06
C SER A 204 -3.14 -12.71 -27.89
N GLN A 205 -3.05 -12.49 -29.20
CA GLN A 205 -2.29 -13.39 -30.09
C GLN A 205 -0.89 -12.89 -30.45
N ASP A 206 -0.77 -11.72 -31.09
CA ASP A 206 0.42 -11.32 -31.83
C ASP A 206 0.96 -9.92 -31.49
N THR A 207 0.09 -8.95 -31.16
CA THR A 207 0.53 -7.54 -31.13
C THR A 207 0.17 -6.77 -29.88
N TRP A 208 -0.99 -7.05 -29.29
CA TRP A 208 -1.50 -6.35 -28.12
C TRP A 208 -1.86 -7.37 -27.06
N GLU A 209 -1.81 -6.97 -25.80
CA GLU A 209 -2.47 -7.63 -24.69
C GLU A 209 -3.58 -6.72 -24.15
N GLU A 210 -4.64 -7.29 -23.56
CA GLU A 210 -5.82 -6.54 -23.17
C GLU A 210 -6.21 -6.69 -21.70
N VAL A 211 -6.63 -5.58 -21.09
CA VAL A 211 -7.44 -5.57 -19.88
C VAL A 211 -8.81 -5.02 -20.22
N ASN A 212 -9.85 -5.82 -20.00
CA ASN A 212 -11.23 -5.53 -20.37
C ASN A 212 -12.09 -5.22 -19.14
N TRP A 213 -12.89 -4.13 -19.20
CA TRP A 213 -13.98 -3.88 -18.25
C TRP A 213 -15.23 -4.62 -18.73
N ALA A 214 -15.42 -5.84 -18.24
CA ALA A 214 -16.47 -6.70 -18.73
C ALA A 214 -17.86 -6.28 -18.22
N ARG A 215 -18.81 -6.16 -19.14
CA ARG A 215 -20.19 -5.73 -18.92
C ARG A 215 -21.18 -6.61 -19.69
N LYS A 216 -22.36 -6.76 -19.08
CA LYS A 216 -23.44 -7.63 -19.53
C LYS A 216 -23.86 -7.35 -20.97
N GLY A 217 -23.80 -8.38 -21.80
CA GLY A 217 -24.28 -8.41 -23.19
C GLY A 217 -23.32 -7.80 -24.20
N LEU A 218 -22.14 -7.34 -23.79
CA LEU A 218 -21.18 -6.71 -24.70
C LEU A 218 -20.28 -7.74 -25.38
N ASN A 219 -19.79 -7.32 -26.56
CA ASN A 219 -18.89 -8.06 -27.44
C ASN A 219 -17.50 -7.43 -27.40
N TYR A 220 -16.45 -8.17 -27.04
CA TYR A 220 -15.08 -7.65 -26.94
C TYR A 220 -14.29 -7.79 -28.25
N GLY A 221 -14.90 -8.43 -29.26
CA GLY A 221 -14.47 -8.33 -30.66
C GLY A 221 -13.39 -9.32 -31.08
N TRP A 222 -12.99 -10.27 -30.23
CA TRP A 222 -12.08 -11.36 -30.64
C TRP A 222 -12.58 -12.07 -31.90
N GLY A 223 -11.62 -12.43 -32.76
CA GLY A 223 -11.86 -12.90 -34.12
C GLY A 223 -12.00 -11.77 -35.14
N CYS A 224 -12.38 -10.56 -34.72
CA CYS A 224 -12.50 -9.37 -35.58
C CYS A 224 -11.36 -8.38 -35.35
N ARG A 225 -10.91 -8.27 -34.10
CA ARG A 225 -9.87 -7.33 -33.68
C ARG A 225 -9.00 -7.90 -32.57
N GLU A 226 -7.85 -7.25 -32.39
CA GLU A 226 -6.91 -7.42 -31.29
C GLU A 226 -6.49 -6.01 -30.84
N GLY A 227 -6.66 -5.70 -29.57
CA GLY A 227 -6.59 -4.35 -29.04
C GLY A 227 -7.55 -3.40 -29.77
N PHE A 228 -7.01 -2.28 -30.23
CA PHE A 228 -7.77 -1.26 -30.97
C PHE A 228 -7.73 -1.47 -32.50
N VAL A 229 -7.16 -2.57 -33.00
CA VAL A 229 -6.90 -2.76 -34.44
C VAL A 229 -7.53 -4.03 -34.98
N ALA A 230 -7.90 -4.00 -36.27
CA ALA A 230 -8.46 -5.17 -36.95
C ALA A 230 -7.46 -6.33 -36.98
N LEU A 231 -7.95 -7.54 -36.72
CA LEU A 231 -7.12 -8.74 -36.67
C LEU A 231 -6.69 -9.14 -38.09
N ALA A 232 -5.39 -9.19 -38.32
CA ALA A 232 -4.85 -9.51 -39.64
C ALA A 232 -5.15 -10.95 -40.03
N GLY A 233 -5.69 -11.15 -41.23
CA GLY A 233 -6.00 -12.50 -41.74
C GLY A 233 -7.21 -13.17 -41.08
N SER A 234 -7.99 -12.43 -40.28
CA SER A 234 -9.22 -12.96 -39.72
C SER A 234 -10.33 -13.11 -40.76
N ASN A 235 -11.20 -14.08 -40.54
CA ASN A 235 -12.39 -14.30 -41.36
C ASN A 235 -13.66 -13.70 -40.72
N CYS A 236 -13.51 -12.83 -39.73
CA CYS A 236 -14.67 -12.28 -39.04
C CYS A 236 -15.55 -11.47 -40.00
N THR A 237 -16.85 -11.73 -39.89
CA THR A 237 -17.90 -11.04 -40.64
C THR A 237 -18.90 -10.32 -39.71
N SER A 238 -18.66 -10.35 -38.41
CA SER A 238 -19.49 -9.67 -37.41
C SER A 238 -19.49 -8.15 -37.66
N SER A 239 -20.67 -7.57 -37.55
CA SER A 239 -20.88 -6.11 -37.61
C SER A 239 -21.36 -5.55 -36.28
N ASP A 240 -21.39 -6.37 -35.23
CA ASP A 240 -21.80 -5.95 -33.90
C ASP A 240 -20.84 -4.87 -33.37
N PRO A 241 -21.33 -3.92 -32.54
CA PRO A 241 -20.44 -2.98 -31.88
C PRO A 241 -19.50 -3.73 -30.93
N PHE A 242 -18.21 -3.45 -31.04
CA PHE A 242 -17.19 -4.01 -30.17
C PHE A 242 -16.87 -3.04 -29.04
N GLU A 243 -16.76 -3.55 -27.83
CA GLU A 243 -16.42 -2.79 -26.63
C GLU A 243 -14.90 -2.70 -26.47
N ASP A 244 -14.38 -1.48 -26.45
CA ASP A 244 -12.94 -1.24 -26.40
C ASP A 244 -12.32 -1.75 -25.09
N PRO A 245 -11.10 -2.31 -25.14
CA PRO A 245 -10.40 -2.66 -23.92
C PRO A 245 -10.11 -1.40 -23.10
N ALA A 246 -10.17 -1.53 -21.78
CA ALA A 246 -9.79 -0.45 -20.88
C ALA A 246 -8.32 -0.09 -21.10
N ILE A 247 -7.47 -1.11 -21.22
CA ILE A 247 -6.06 -0.98 -21.59
C ILE A 247 -5.74 -1.99 -22.67
N ALA A 248 -5.06 -1.55 -23.74
CA ALA A 248 -4.32 -2.43 -24.62
C ALA A 248 -2.84 -2.01 -24.63
N TYR A 249 -1.91 -2.96 -24.53
CA TYR A 249 -0.47 -2.67 -24.51
C TYR A 249 0.33 -3.58 -25.43
N SER A 250 1.46 -3.09 -25.94
CA SER A 250 2.17 -3.77 -27.02
C SER A 250 3.08 -4.90 -26.53
N HIS A 251 3.07 -6.01 -27.26
CA HIS A 251 4.03 -7.11 -27.14
C HIS A 251 5.49 -6.66 -27.26
N ALA A 252 5.76 -5.62 -28.06
CA ALA A 252 7.12 -5.17 -28.32
C ALA A 252 7.78 -4.43 -27.14
N SER A 253 7.00 -3.89 -26.20
CA SER A 253 7.52 -3.02 -25.14
C SER A 253 7.08 -3.40 -23.73
N ASP A 254 5.84 -3.86 -23.58
CA ASP A 254 5.15 -3.81 -22.30
C ASP A 254 4.83 -5.21 -21.74
N GLY A 255 4.73 -6.22 -22.60
CA GLY A 255 4.46 -7.61 -22.24
C GLY A 255 3.63 -8.32 -23.31
N ALA A 256 3.63 -9.65 -23.30
CA ALA A 256 3.03 -10.50 -24.33
C ALA A 256 2.12 -11.61 -23.75
N SER A 257 1.77 -11.52 -22.47
CA SER A 257 0.85 -12.47 -21.83
C SER A 257 0.31 -11.85 -20.54
N VAL A 258 -0.79 -11.11 -20.65
CA VAL A 258 -1.47 -10.49 -19.52
C VAL A 258 -1.97 -11.57 -18.58
N THR A 259 -1.57 -11.46 -17.31
CA THR A 259 -2.08 -12.35 -16.29
C THR A 259 -3.49 -11.91 -15.88
N GLY A 260 -3.74 -10.60 -15.74
CA GLY A 260 -4.90 -10.04 -15.03
C GLY A 260 -4.59 -9.81 -13.55
N GLY A 261 -5.61 -9.50 -12.75
CA GLY A 261 -5.44 -9.27 -11.31
C GLY A 261 -6.71 -8.78 -10.58
N TYR A 262 -6.54 -7.89 -9.60
CA TYR A 262 -7.57 -7.44 -8.66
C TYR A 262 -7.56 -5.91 -8.46
N VAL A 263 -8.71 -5.34 -8.10
CA VAL A 263 -8.76 -3.98 -7.54
C VAL A 263 -8.29 -4.02 -6.10
N TYR A 264 -7.30 -3.20 -5.77
CA TYR A 264 -6.73 -3.16 -4.42
C TYR A 264 -7.64 -2.40 -3.45
N HIS A 265 -8.04 -3.11 -2.39
CA HIS A 265 -8.85 -2.60 -1.27
C HIS A 265 -8.20 -2.87 0.10
N GLY A 266 -6.94 -3.33 0.09
CA GLY A 266 -6.14 -3.49 1.30
C GLY A 266 -5.90 -2.16 1.99
N THR A 267 -5.36 -2.16 3.20
CA THR A 267 -5.08 -0.92 3.94
C THR A 267 -3.60 -0.64 4.12
N GLU A 268 -2.74 -1.61 3.84
CA GLU A 268 -1.29 -1.49 4.02
C GLU A 268 -0.65 -0.62 2.93
N ILE A 269 -1.17 -0.63 1.69
CA ILE A 269 -0.67 0.14 0.54
C ILE A 269 -1.65 1.27 0.20
N THR A 270 -1.64 2.33 1.01
CA THR A 270 -2.56 3.47 0.85
C THR A 270 -2.56 4.11 -0.53
N GLY A 271 -1.43 4.07 -1.26
CA GLY A 271 -1.31 4.60 -2.63
C GLY A 271 -2.02 3.78 -3.71
N LEU A 272 -2.49 2.56 -3.42
CA LEU A 272 -3.14 1.67 -4.38
C LEU A 272 -4.65 1.55 -4.19
N GLN A 273 -5.27 2.34 -3.31
CA GLN A 273 -6.72 2.28 -3.10
C GLN A 273 -7.51 2.45 -4.40
N ASN A 274 -8.38 1.49 -4.70
CA ASN A 274 -9.20 1.43 -5.93
C ASN A 274 -8.40 1.33 -7.23
N VAL A 275 -7.11 0.98 -7.18
CA VAL A 275 -6.28 0.74 -8.36
C VAL A 275 -6.44 -0.73 -8.78
N TYR A 276 -6.71 -0.98 -10.07
CA TYR A 276 -6.65 -2.35 -10.59
C TYR A 276 -5.20 -2.75 -10.82
N VAL A 277 -4.71 -3.66 -9.99
CA VAL A 277 -3.34 -4.17 -10.06
C VAL A 277 -3.34 -5.46 -10.87
N PHE A 278 -2.54 -5.50 -11.93
CA PHE A 278 -2.45 -6.64 -12.84
C PHE A 278 -1.01 -6.90 -13.27
N GLY A 279 -0.72 -8.15 -13.64
CA GLY A 279 0.62 -8.57 -14.07
C GLY A 279 0.68 -9.01 -15.52
N ASP A 280 1.91 -9.22 -15.99
CA ASP A 280 2.22 -9.89 -17.25
C ASP A 280 3.20 -11.05 -17.02
N TRP A 281 2.86 -12.23 -17.51
CA TRP A 281 3.64 -13.45 -17.35
C TRP A 281 4.96 -13.41 -18.13
N SER A 282 5.00 -12.75 -19.29
CA SER A 282 6.14 -12.84 -20.22
C SER A 282 7.39 -12.12 -19.73
N ASN A 283 7.20 -11.02 -18.97
CA ASN A 283 8.31 -10.18 -18.50
C ASN A 283 8.28 -9.89 -16.99
N GLY A 284 7.18 -10.21 -16.31
CA GLY A 284 7.04 -10.02 -14.88
C GLY A 284 6.74 -8.60 -14.42
N LYS A 285 6.34 -7.72 -15.34
CA LYS A 285 5.88 -6.37 -14.98
C LYS A 285 4.51 -6.44 -14.31
N ILE A 286 4.33 -5.61 -13.29
CA ILE A 286 3.08 -5.42 -12.56
C ILE A 286 2.70 -3.95 -12.69
N TRP A 287 1.46 -3.72 -13.12
CA TRP A 287 0.92 -2.41 -13.45
C TRP A 287 -0.26 -2.09 -12.53
N GLY A 288 -0.48 -0.80 -12.30
CA GLY A 288 -1.68 -0.26 -11.69
C GLY A 288 -2.47 0.51 -12.75
N MET A 289 -3.74 0.18 -12.92
CA MET A 289 -4.66 0.89 -13.81
C MET A 289 -5.63 1.75 -13.01
N THR A 290 -5.80 2.99 -13.46
CA THR A 290 -6.72 3.98 -12.90
C THR A 290 -7.53 4.63 -13.99
N GLU A 291 -8.75 5.07 -13.66
CA GLU A 291 -9.59 5.87 -14.56
C GLU A 291 -9.24 7.36 -14.38
N ALA A 292 -8.82 8.01 -15.47
CA ALA A 292 -8.61 9.46 -15.50
C ALA A 292 -9.94 10.20 -15.49
N ALA A 293 -9.93 11.50 -15.13
CA ALA A 293 -11.14 12.33 -15.12
C ALA A 293 -11.85 12.46 -16.48
N SER A 294 -11.14 12.16 -17.58
CA SER A 294 -11.68 12.05 -18.94
C SER A 294 -12.54 10.79 -19.18
N GLY A 295 -12.54 9.82 -18.26
CA GLY A 295 -13.13 8.49 -18.45
C GLY A 295 -12.24 7.52 -19.25
N THR A 296 -10.98 7.88 -19.48
CA THR A 296 -9.99 7.01 -20.11
C THR A 296 -9.17 6.29 -19.05
N PHE A 297 -8.81 5.03 -19.29
CA PHE A 297 -7.94 4.31 -18.36
C PHE A 297 -6.46 4.54 -18.71
N GLU A 298 -5.66 4.67 -17.67
CA GLU A 298 -4.20 4.81 -17.76
C GLU A 298 -3.55 3.74 -16.89
N LYS A 299 -2.43 3.19 -17.37
CA LYS A 299 -1.61 2.24 -16.62
C LYS A 299 -0.29 2.86 -16.19
N THR A 300 0.13 2.55 -14.97
CA THR A 300 1.43 2.96 -14.39
C THR A 300 2.21 1.72 -13.98
N LEU A 301 3.51 1.65 -14.31
CA LEU A 301 4.36 0.55 -13.88
C LEU A 301 4.55 0.64 -12.36
N LEU A 302 4.21 -0.43 -11.65
CA LEU A 302 4.39 -0.51 -10.19
C LEU A 302 5.65 -1.29 -9.84
N ILE A 303 5.85 -2.44 -10.46
CA ILE A 303 6.97 -3.35 -10.17
C ILE A 303 7.48 -3.96 -11.46
N ASP A 304 8.80 -3.98 -11.64
CA ASP A 304 9.49 -4.80 -12.64
C ASP A 304 10.17 -5.96 -11.91
N SER A 305 9.45 -7.07 -11.75
CA SER A 305 9.87 -8.16 -10.86
C SER A 305 10.86 -9.14 -11.52
N ALA A 306 10.93 -9.15 -12.85
CA ALA A 306 11.53 -10.21 -13.66
C ALA A 306 11.02 -11.64 -13.35
N GLN A 307 9.90 -11.78 -12.63
CA GLN A 307 9.26 -13.05 -12.31
C GLN A 307 8.06 -13.29 -13.21
N ALA A 308 7.91 -14.47 -13.80
CA ALA A 308 6.79 -14.75 -14.69
C ALA A 308 5.47 -14.85 -13.91
N ILE A 309 4.70 -13.77 -13.79
CA ILE A 309 3.52 -13.73 -12.91
C ILE A 309 2.42 -14.65 -13.44
N ALA A 310 2.09 -15.72 -12.71
CA ALA A 310 1.14 -16.73 -13.16
C ALA A 310 -0.31 -16.43 -12.73
N THR A 311 -0.46 -15.86 -11.53
CA THR A 311 -1.76 -15.57 -10.92
C THR A 311 -1.61 -14.59 -9.76
N PHE A 312 -2.74 -14.02 -9.35
CA PHE A 312 -2.89 -13.21 -8.14
C PHE A 312 -3.83 -13.91 -7.15
N GLY A 313 -3.75 -13.50 -5.88
CA GLY A 313 -4.69 -13.86 -4.84
C GLY A 313 -5.04 -12.64 -3.98
N GLU A 314 -6.27 -12.56 -3.52
CA GLU A 314 -6.74 -11.52 -2.61
C GLU A 314 -7.00 -12.13 -1.23
N ALA A 315 -6.49 -11.47 -0.19
CA ALA A 315 -6.80 -11.79 1.20
C ALA A 315 -8.12 -11.13 1.64
N ASN A 316 -8.73 -11.61 2.73
CA ASN A 316 -10.01 -11.07 3.20
C ASN A 316 -9.94 -9.61 3.67
N ASN A 317 -8.74 -9.12 3.97
CA ASN A 317 -8.47 -7.73 4.30
C ASN A 317 -8.15 -6.85 3.08
N GLY A 318 -8.26 -7.39 1.85
CA GLY A 318 -8.00 -6.68 0.61
C GLY A 318 -6.52 -6.61 0.18
N GLU A 319 -5.61 -7.18 0.97
CA GLU A 319 -4.20 -7.28 0.59
C GLU A 319 -4.01 -8.28 -0.55
N LEU A 320 -3.07 -7.96 -1.45
CA LEU A 320 -2.84 -8.73 -2.65
C LEU A 320 -1.60 -9.60 -2.52
N TYR A 321 -1.69 -10.77 -3.12
CA TYR A 321 -0.63 -11.76 -3.21
C TYR A 321 -0.49 -12.18 -4.66
N LEU A 322 0.67 -12.72 -5.03
CA LEU A 322 0.94 -13.24 -6.34
C LEU A 322 1.76 -14.53 -6.28
N MET A 323 1.70 -15.30 -7.34
CA MET A 323 2.51 -16.50 -7.50
C MET A 323 3.16 -16.50 -8.89
N PRO A 324 4.51 -16.50 -8.96
CA PRO A 324 5.20 -16.62 -10.22
C PRO A 324 5.29 -18.06 -10.68
N PHE A 325 5.35 -18.26 -12.00
CA PHE A 325 5.61 -19.53 -12.64
C PHE A 325 7.12 -19.73 -12.79
N ASN A 326 7.71 -20.63 -11.98
CA ASN A 326 9.11 -21.00 -12.13
C ASN A 326 9.25 -22.41 -12.73
N PHE A 327 9.85 -22.50 -13.92
CA PHE A 327 10.18 -23.78 -14.54
C PHE A 327 11.26 -24.49 -13.71
N GLY A 328 10.86 -25.50 -12.94
CA GLY A 328 11.80 -26.42 -12.27
C GLY A 328 12.45 -25.90 -10.98
N ALA A 329 12.01 -24.77 -10.44
CA ALA A 329 12.40 -24.28 -9.12
C ALA A 329 11.16 -24.11 -8.22
N PRO A 330 11.30 -24.17 -6.88
CA PRO A 330 10.20 -23.89 -5.99
C PRO A 330 9.67 -22.46 -6.21
N SER A 331 8.38 -22.32 -6.50
CA SER A 331 7.67 -21.04 -6.42
C SER A 331 7.07 -20.86 -5.03
N GLY A 332 7.09 -19.63 -4.53
CA GLY A 332 6.38 -19.21 -3.32
C GLY A 332 5.12 -18.41 -3.66
N ILE A 333 4.35 -18.12 -2.61
CA ILE A 333 3.34 -17.07 -2.63
C ILE A 333 4.02 -15.80 -2.11
N TYR A 334 3.89 -14.70 -2.83
CA TYR A 334 4.48 -13.42 -2.47
C TYR A 334 3.38 -12.44 -2.13
N LYS A 335 3.47 -11.77 -0.99
CA LYS A 335 2.59 -10.66 -0.65
C LYS A 335 3.06 -9.42 -1.41
N LEU A 336 2.14 -8.68 -2.03
CA LEU A 336 2.40 -7.29 -2.38
C LEU A 336 2.43 -6.51 -1.08
N GLU A 337 3.62 -6.09 -0.71
CA GLU A 337 3.79 -5.20 0.42
C GLU A 337 3.85 -3.77 -0.11
N PRO A 338 3.43 -2.78 0.69
CA PRO A 338 3.92 -1.45 0.45
C PRO A 338 5.43 -1.64 0.47
N VAL A 339 6.12 -1.16 -0.56
CA VAL A 339 7.56 -1.01 -0.38
C VAL A 339 7.65 -0.22 0.92
N ALA A 340 8.31 -0.80 1.94
CA ALA A 340 8.47 -0.18 3.24
C ALA A 340 9.21 1.08 2.93
N SER A 341 8.45 2.12 2.64
CA SER A 341 9.04 3.22 1.97
C SER A 341 9.72 2.78 0.63
N GLN A 342 11.03 2.63 0.44
CA GLN A 342 11.73 3.48 -0.57
C GLN A 342 11.45 4.98 -0.31
N ASN A 343 10.75 5.34 0.77
CA ASN A 343 10.92 6.60 1.51
C ASN A 343 12.21 6.56 2.34
N GLY A 344 13.05 5.55 2.12
CA GLY A 344 14.48 5.58 2.26
C GLY A 344 15.09 6.24 1.04
N ILE A 345 15.54 7.49 1.12
CA ILE A 345 16.39 8.05 0.07
C ILE A 345 17.67 7.21 0.07
N ILE A 346 17.87 6.40 -0.97
CA ILE A 346 19.07 5.57 -1.12
C ILE A 346 20.15 6.40 -1.81
N VAL A 347 21.29 6.52 -1.15
CA VAL A 347 22.49 7.14 -1.69
C VAL A 347 23.53 6.03 -1.87
N GLN A 348 23.94 5.78 -3.10
CA GLN A 348 24.99 4.80 -3.39
C GLN A 348 26.35 5.34 -2.94
N ALA A 349 27.19 4.49 -2.35
CA ALA A 349 28.49 4.94 -1.83
C ALA A 349 29.42 5.44 -2.94
N GLU A 350 29.27 4.95 -4.16
CA GLU A 350 30.04 5.33 -5.33
C GLU A 350 29.61 6.67 -5.97
N ASP A 351 28.48 7.25 -5.54
CA ASP A 351 27.90 8.47 -6.10
C ASP A 351 28.26 9.74 -5.29
N TYR A 352 29.48 9.78 -4.73
CA TYR A 352 30.00 10.93 -3.99
C TYR A 352 30.24 12.15 -4.91
N SER A 353 30.03 13.35 -4.35
CA SER A 353 30.26 14.64 -5.02
C SER A 353 31.66 15.21 -4.78
N ASP A 354 32.25 14.94 -3.61
CA ASP A 354 33.61 15.37 -3.23
C ASP A 354 34.16 14.40 -2.19
N PHE A 355 35.48 14.29 -2.11
CA PHE A 355 36.15 13.27 -1.30
C PHE A 355 37.55 13.71 -0.80
N PHE A 356 38.05 13.00 0.20
CA PHE A 356 39.47 12.99 0.56
C PHE A 356 39.92 11.55 0.74
N ASP A 357 40.87 11.15 -0.09
CA ASP A 357 41.51 9.84 -0.09
C ASP A 357 42.99 10.00 0.29
N THR A 358 43.52 9.10 1.12
CA THR A 358 44.91 9.15 1.56
C THR A 358 45.87 8.39 0.65
N SER A 359 45.32 7.59 -0.25
CA SER A 359 46.05 6.74 -1.19
C SER A 359 45.92 7.26 -2.62
N PRO A 360 46.98 7.14 -3.46
CA PRO A 360 46.88 7.52 -4.86
C PRO A 360 46.29 6.40 -5.71
N GLY A 361 45.23 6.72 -6.45
CA GLY A 361 44.55 5.88 -7.43
C GLY A 361 43.58 4.84 -6.83
N ASN A 362 42.53 4.53 -7.59
CA ASN A 362 41.54 3.52 -7.25
C ASN A 362 42.09 2.08 -7.35
N THR A 363 42.33 1.45 -6.20
CA THR A 363 42.85 0.10 -5.99
C THR A 363 41.98 -0.98 -6.64
N GLY A 364 40.65 -0.85 -6.56
CA GLY A 364 39.73 -1.80 -7.19
C GLY A 364 39.58 -1.57 -8.69
N ASN A 365 40.06 -0.43 -9.21
CA ASN A 365 40.09 -0.06 -10.63
C ASN A 365 38.71 -0.23 -11.30
N ALA A 366 37.66 0.20 -10.60
CA ALA A 366 36.28 0.05 -11.03
C ALA A 366 35.50 1.37 -10.97
N TYR A 367 34.52 1.51 -11.87
CA TYR A 367 33.56 2.61 -12.00
C TYR A 367 34.16 4.01 -12.30
N ARG A 368 35.05 4.52 -11.45
CA ARG A 368 35.62 5.88 -11.54
C ARG A 368 37.14 5.86 -11.65
N ASN A 369 37.69 6.95 -12.20
CA ASN A 369 39.13 7.12 -12.45
C ASN A 369 39.79 8.12 -11.47
N ASP A 370 39.10 8.49 -10.39
CA ASP A 370 39.67 9.30 -9.31
C ASP A 370 40.32 8.38 -8.25
N ASP A 371 40.75 8.97 -7.12
CA ASP A 371 41.56 8.23 -6.14
C ASP A 371 40.73 7.34 -5.19
N VAL A 372 39.39 7.45 -5.18
CA VAL A 372 38.56 6.62 -4.28
C VAL A 372 38.56 5.16 -4.72
N ASP A 373 38.81 4.28 -3.76
CA ASP A 373 38.89 2.84 -3.96
C ASP A 373 37.51 2.18 -4.12
N LEU A 374 37.20 1.67 -5.32
CA LEU A 374 35.89 1.12 -5.68
C LEU A 374 36.02 -0.29 -6.28
N GLU A 375 35.13 -1.20 -5.88
CA GLU A 375 35.02 -2.54 -6.47
C GLU A 375 33.56 -2.91 -6.78
N ALA A 376 33.35 -3.90 -7.65
CA ALA A 376 32.01 -4.43 -7.90
C ALA A 376 31.50 -5.18 -6.66
N THR A 377 30.26 -4.89 -6.24
CA THR A 377 29.69 -5.51 -5.05
C THR A 377 28.98 -6.84 -5.36
N ALA A 378 29.05 -7.79 -4.44
CA ALA A 378 28.27 -9.03 -4.46
C ALA A 378 26.97 -8.93 -3.63
N ASP A 379 26.65 -7.75 -3.08
CA ASP A 379 25.43 -7.52 -2.30
C ASP A 379 24.17 -7.55 -3.19
N SER A 380 23.01 -7.74 -2.55
CA SER A 380 21.71 -7.70 -3.24
C SER A 380 21.47 -6.33 -3.89
N GLY A 381 21.15 -6.32 -5.19
CA GLY A 381 20.96 -5.09 -5.98
C GLY A 381 22.13 -4.78 -6.92
N GLY A 382 23.30 -5.41 -6.75
CA GLY A 382 24.48 -5.16 -7.58
C GLY A 382 25.00 -3.72 -7.48
N GLY A 383 25.97 -3.35 -8.32
CA GLY A 383 26.59 -2.02 -8.35
C GLY A 383 28.06 -2.04 -7.95
N PHE A 384 28.52 -0.98 -7.29
CA PHE A 384 29.87 -0.88 -6.75
C PHE A 384 29.80 -0.59 -5.24
N ASN A 385 30.87 -0.87 -4.50
CA ASN A 385 31.03 -0.41 -3.13
C ASN A 385 32.34 0.34 -3.00
N VAL A 386 32.40 1.25 -2.03
CA VAL A 386 33.68 1.82 -1.56
C VAL A 386 34.34 0.79 -0.65
N GLY A 387 35.65 0.59 -0.82
CA GLY A 387 36.46 -0.31 -0.02
C GLY A 387 37.83 0.27 0.27
N TRP A 388 38.74 -0.52 0.85
CA TRP A 388 40.13 -0.11 1.19
C TRP A 388 40.26 1.19 2.01
N THR A 389 39.18 1.61 2.66
CA THR A 389 39.09 2.85 3.43
C THR A 389 40.15 2.93 4.52
N ALA A 390 40.70 4.11 4.77
CA ALA A 390 41.64 4.42 5.83
C ALA A 390 41.09 5.48 6.79
N ALA A 391 41.67 5.56 8.00
CA ALA A 391 41.34 6.60 8.95
C ALA A 391 41.59 7.99 8.35
N THR A 392 40.72 8.94 8.65
CA THR A 392 40.70 10.35 8.19
C THR A 392 40.19 10.60 6.77
N GLU A 393 39.87 9.55 6.01
CA GLU A 393 39.20 9.68 4.71
C GLU A 393 37.74 10.07 4.87
N TRP A 394 37.19 10.72 3.84
CA TRP A 394 35.78 11.12 3.87
C TRP A 394 35.17 11.24 2.48
N LEU A 395 33.85 11.09 2.41
CA LEU A 395 33.01 11.25 1.23
C LEU A 395 31.87 12.22 1.52
N THR A 396 31.48 13.03 0.54
CA THR A 396 30.33 13.94 0.64
C THR A 396 29.32 13.72 -0.47
N TYR A 397 28.06 14.05 -0.20
CA TYR A 397 26.92 13.86 -1.08
C TYR A 397 25.95 15.04 -0.95
N GLN A 398 25.26 15.36 -2.04
CA GLN A 398 24.06 16.21 -2.02
C GLN A 398 22.83 15.31 -1.99
N VAL A 399 21.95 15.51 -1.01
CA VAL A 399 20.76 14.66 -0.83
C VAL A 399 19.52 15.54 -0.82
N ASP A 400 18.59 15.28 -1.73
CA ASP A 400 17.32 15.99 -1.80
C ASP A 400 16.26 15.31 -0.94
N ILE A 401 15.84 16.01 0.12
CA ILE A 401 14.78 15.59 1.03
C ILE A 401 13.44 16.08 0.47
N PRO A 402 12.51 15.20 0.08
CA PRO A 402 11.27 15.62 -0.58
C PRO A 402 10.24 16.21 0.37
N THR A 403 10.24 15.78 1.64
CA THR A 403 9.20 16.12 2.62
C THR A 403 9.83 16.37 3.99
N THR A 404 9.43 17.44 4.67
CA THR A 404 9.88 17.70 6.04
C THR A 404 9.39 16.61 6.99
N GLY A 405 10.28 16.02 7.79
CA GLY A 405 9.91 14.93 8.68
C GLY A 405 11.07 14.37 9.49
N GLU A 406 10.77 13.40 10.35
CA GLU A 406 11.72 12.55 11.06
C GLU A 406 12.18 11.40 10.17
N TYR A 407 13.48 11.18 10.12
CA TYR A 407 14.15 10.18 9.29
C TYR A 407 15.02 9.25 10.15
N ALA A 408 14.85 7.94 9.98
CA ALA A 408 15.80 6.94 10.45
C ALA A 408 16.93 6.77 9.42
N ILE A 409 18.16 6.62 9.90
CA ILE A 409 19.35 6.55 9.03
C ILE A 409 19.92 5.15 9.08
N ARG A 410 20.23 4.57 7.92
CA ARG A 410 20.81 3.24 7.79
C ARG A 410 22.03 3.27 6.88
N VAL A 411 23.00 2.41 7.16
CA VAL A 411 24.22 2.25 6.35
C VAL A 411 24.47 0.77 6.13
N ARG A 412 24.72 0.39 4.87
CA ARG A 412 25.04 -0.98 4.46
C ARG A 412 26.55 -1.15 4.39
N VAL A 413 27.10 -1.92 5.32
CA VAL A 413 28.54 -2.04 5.55
C VAL A 413 29.00 -3.49 5.65
N ALA A 414 30.27 -3.74 5.32
CA ALA A 414 30.94 -5.02 5.51
C ALA A 414 32.37 -4.80 6.05
N SER A 415 32.89 -5.76 6.81
CA SER A 415 34.29 -5.76 7.23
C SER A 415 34.74 -7.17 7.55
N ASN A 416 35.85 -7.62 6.95
CA ASN A 416 36.46 -8.89 7.32
C ASN A 416 37.38 -8.77 8.54
N ALA A 417 38.03 -7.62 8.72
CA ALA A 417 38.91 -7.36 9.86
C ALA A 417 38.10 -7.10 11.14
N GLY A 418 37.00 -6.33 11.01
CA GLY A 418 36.27 -5.75 12.12
C GLY A 418 37.05 -4.63 12.82
N GLY A 419 36.35 -3.78 13.57
CA GLY A 419 36.95 -2.68 14.34
C GLY A 419 37.01 -1.34 13.60
N GLY A 420 36.60 -1.29 12.33
CA GLY A 420 36.42 -0.02 11.61
C GLY A 420 35.34 0.85 12.23
N ASN A 421 35.41 2.15 12.02
CA ASN A 421 34.53 3.13 12.68
C ASN A 421 34.23 4.29 11.74
N TYR A 422 32.98 4.75 11.70
CA TYR A 422 32.56 5.87 10.87
C TYR A 422 31.63 6.83 11.61
N ASP A 423 31.60 8.07 11.14
CA ASP A 423 30.62 9.09 11.51
C ASP A 423 29.89 9.57 10.24
N LEU A 424 28.57 9.54 10.26
CA LEU A 424 27.73 10.10 9.21
C LEU A 424 27.06 11.37 9.74
N SER A 425 27.24 12.46 9.03
CA SER A 425 26.67 13.77 9.37
C SER A 425 25.82 14.33 8.23
N ILE A 426 24.78 15.09 8.60
CA ILE A 426 23.93 15.85 7.68
C ILE A 426 23.95 17.30 8.14
N ASP A 427 24.29 18.22 7.23
CA ASP A 427 24.52 19.66 7.50
C ASP A 427 25.46 19.91 8.70
N ALA A 428 26.55 19.14 8.74
CA ALA A 428 27.56 19.15 9.80
C ALA A 428 27.06 18.74 11.20
N VAL A 429 25.88 18.12 11.30
CA VAL A 429 25.37 17.49 12.52
C VAL A 429 25.52 15.97 12.38
N SER A 430 26.24 15.34 13.31
CA SER A 430 26.35 13.87 13.35
C SER A 430 24.99 13.25 13.62
N VAL A 431 24.56 12.36 12.73
CA VAL A 431 23.28 11.64 12.80
C VAL A 431 23.47 10.15 13.11
N LEU A 432 24.67 9.61 12.88
CA LEU A 432 25.02 8.23 13.20
C LEU A 432 26.53 8.07 13.32
N THR A 433 27.00 7.58 14.47
CA THR A 433 28.38 7.10 14.65
C THR A 433 28.34 5.63 15.03
N ASN A 434 29.10 4.76 14.36
CA ASN A 434 29.08 3.34 14.67
C ASN A 434 30.39 2.60 14.37
N THR A 435 30.63 1.52 15.12
CA THR A 435 31.73 0.59 14.89
C THR A 435 31.24 -0.59 14.06
N VAL A 436 31.99 -0.97 13.03
CA VAL A 436 31.72 -2.13 12.18
C VAL A 436 32.49 -3.33 12.70
N GLY A 437 31.76 -4.31 13.25
CA GLY A 437 32.35 -5.60 13.65
C GLY A 437 32.74 -6.46 12.44
N ASN A 438 33.36 -7.61 12.69
CA ASN A 438 33.60 -8.60 11.63
C ASN A 438 32.26 -9.15 11.13
N THR A 439 31.96 -8.94 9.84
CA THR A 439 30.71 -9.34 9.19
C THR A 439 30.80 -10.68 8.47
N GLY A 440 31.94 -11.38 8.56
CA GLY A 440 32.18 -12.66 7.91
C GLY A 440 32.80 -12.57 6.51
N GLY A 441 33.18 -11.37 6.06
CA GLY A 441 33.88 -11.15 4.79
C GLY A 441 33.71 -9.72 4.25
N TRP A 442 34.60 -9.31 3.33
CA TRP A 442 34.58 -7.97 2.72
C TRP A 442 33.34 -7.71 1.85
N GLN A 443 32.68 -8.78 1.41
CA GLN A 443 31.47 -8.73 0.60
C GLN A 443 30.25 -9.30 1.34
N SER A 444 30.38 -9.53 2.65
CA SER A 444 29.30 -10.01 3.53
C SER A 444 28.67 -8.80 4.24
N PHE A 445 27.70 -8.16 3.60
CA PHE A 445 27.13 -6.91 4.08
C PHE A 445 26.06 -7.11 5.15
N ILE A 446 26.05 -6.20 6.12
CA ILE A 446 24.99 -6.02 7.12
C ILE A 446 24.49 -4.58 7.06
N THR A 447 23.27 -4.35 7.53
CA THR A 447 22.71 -3.00 7.65
C THR A 447 22.78 -2.55 9.11
N GLN A 448 23.50 -1.47 9.38
CA GLN A 448 23.49 -0.78 10.66
C GLN A 448 22.46 0.35 10.61
N SER A 449 21.75 0.60 11.71
CA SER A 449 20.67 1.60 11.79
C SER A 449 20.91 2.54 12.97
N SER A 450 20.47 3.79 12.85
CA SER A 450 20.42 4.75 13.96
C SER A 450 19.48 4.26 15.06
N THR A 451 19.78 4.63 16.31
CA THR A 451 18.95 4.28 17.49
C THR A 451 17.73 5.20 17.64
N GLY A 452 17.66 6.28 16.87
CA GLY A 452 16.55 7.23 16.83
C GLY A 452 16.43 7.86 15.45
N THR A 453 15.64 8.93 15.37
CA THR A 453 15.38 9.68 14.14
C THR A 453 16.10 11.03 14.15
N THR A 454 16.32 11.59 12.97
CA THR A 454 16.75 12.97 12.77
C THR A 454 15.71 13.72 11.95
N CYS A 455 15.34 14.92 12.37
CA CYS A 455 14.39 15.72 11.59
C CYS A 455 15.11 16.42 10.45
N LEU A 456 14.66 16.19 9.22
CA LEU A 456 15.17 16.84 8.01
C LEU A 456 14.05 17.66 7.37
N SER A 457 14.36 18.90 7.00
CA SER A 457 13.45 19.74 6.22
C SER A 457 13.41 19.30 4.76
N ALA A 458 12.29 19.54 4.07
CA ALA A 458 12.28 19.41 2.61
C ALA A 458 13.30 20.38 1.99
N GLY A 459 14.10 19.90 1.04
CA GLY A 459 15.16 20.66 0.37
C GLY A 459 16.45 19.84 0.21
N THR A 460 17.48 20.48 -0.34
CA THR A 460 18.80 19.86 -0.51
C THR A 460 19.64 19.98 0.76
N HIS A 461 20.21 18.87 1.20
CA HIS A 461 21.06 18.76 2.39
C HIS A 461 22.45 18.21 2.03
N ASN A 462 23.47 18.63 2.80
CA ASN A 462 24.83 18.11 2.64
C ASN A 462 25.04 16.92 3.56
N MET A 463 25.26 15.73 3.00
CA MET A 463 25.61 14.53 3.76
C MET A 463 27.11 14.26 3.66
N ARG A 464 27.75 13.86 4.76
CA ARG A 464 29.18 13.54 4.82
C ARG A 464 29.43 12.28 5.66
N LEU A 465 30.18 11.34 5.10
CA LEU A 465 30.71 10.18 5.81
C LEU A 465 32.19 10.39 6.10
N ASP A 466 32.59 10.30 7.36
CA ASP A 466 33.98 10.32 7.82
C ASP A 466 34.38 8.91 8.30
N PHE A 467 35.46 8.37 7.74
CA PHE A 467 36.08 7.13 8.21
C PHE A 467 37.00 7.46 9.39
N LEU A 468 36.53 7.19 10.61
CA LEU A 468 37.30 7.42 11.84
C LEU A 468 38.40 6.36 12.01
N GLU A 469 38.11 5.13 11.60
CA GLU A 469 39.04 4.02 11.44
C GLU A 469 38.72 3.32 10.11
N GLY A 470 39.75 2.80 9.43
CA GLY A 470 39.62 2.16 8.13
C GLY A 470 39.02 0.74 8.16
N ASP A 471 39.31 -0.05 7.13
CA ASP A 471 38.92 -1.46 7.01
C ASP A 471 37.39 -1.69 7.00
N ILE A 472 36.65 -0.84 6.27
CA ILE A 472 35.20 -0.96 6.08
C ILE A 472 34.88 -0.89 4.57
N ASN A 473 34.02 -1.78 4.09
CA ASN A 473 33.35 -1.63 2.81
C ASN A 473 31.98 -1.00 3.03
N VAL A 474 31.60 0.00 2.23
CA VAL A 474 30.30 0.69 2.29
C VAL A 474 29.61 0.57 0.95
N ASN A 475 28.37 0.08 0.94
CA ASN A 475 27.57 -0.11 -0.27
C ASN A 475 26.60 1.07 -0.47
N TRP A 476 25.73 1.35 0.49
CA TRP A 476 24.76 2.44 0.40
C TRP A 476 24.36 3.00 1.76
N TYR A 477 23.77 4.19 1.73
CA TYR A 477 23.09 4.86 2.82
C TYR A 477 21.60 4.92 2.52
N GLN A 478 20.76 4.90 3.56
CA GLN A 478 19.30 5.04 3.41
C GLN A 478 18.75 5.99 4.47
N LEU A 479 18.00 7.01 4.02
CA LEU A 479 17.31 7.96 4.89
C LEU A 479 15.80 7.68 4.84
N GLU A 480 15.29 6.91 5.79
CA GLU A 480 13.91 6.41 5.84
C GLU A 480 13.00 7.35 6.63
N MET A 481 12.05 8.04 5.98
CA MET A 481 11.08 8.87 6.71
C MET A 481 10.22 7.98 7.61
N THR A 482 10.27 8.24 8.91
CA THR A 482 9.45 7.56 9.92
C THR A 482 8.21 8.36 10.29
N GLN A 483 8.24 9.69 10.13
CA GLN A 483 7.11 10.57 10.44
C GLN A 483 7.21 11.89 9.66
N GLN A 484 6.15 12.29 8.96
CA GLN A 484 6.07 13.63 8.39
C GLN A 484 5.83 14.68 9.50
N THR A 485 6.52 15.82 9.43
CA THR A 485 6.35 16.94 10.36
C THR A 485 6.24 18.27 9.60
N ASN A 486 5.64 19.28 10.23
CA ASN A 486 5.50 20.60 9.60
C ASN A 486 6.78 21.46 9.70
N SER A 487 7.71 21.12 10.60
CA SER A 487 8.97 21.85 10.79
C SER A 487 9.97 21.06 11.64
N CYS A 488 11.27 21.19 11.33
CA CYS A 488 12.36 20.67 12.14
C CYS A 488 12.92 21.73 13.07
N GLY A 489 12.33 21.86 14.27
CA GLY A 489 12.87 22.66 15.38
C GLY A 489 11.89 23.61 16.08
N GLY A 490 11.38 23.19 17.24
CA GLY A 490 10.70 24.03 18.24
C GLY A 490 9.66 23.27 19.05
N THR A 491 9.67 23.42 20.38
CA THR A 491 8.60 22.97 21.29
C THR A 491 7.25 23.27 20.66
N GLN A 492 6.37 22.27 20.54
CA GLN A 492 4.99 22.49 20.09
C GLN A 492 4.48 23.78 20.75
N THR A 493 4.03 24.73 19.94
CA THR A 493 3.37 25.91 20.48
C THR A 493 2.21 25.46 21.37
N PRO A 494 1.81 26.23 22.39
CA PRO A 494 0.66 25.88 23.21
C PRO A 494 -0.58 25.52 22.38
N ALA A 495 -0.76 26.18 21.23
CA ALA A 495 -1.83 25.90 20.27
C ALA A 495 -1.69 24.53 19.58
N GLU A 496 -0.48 24.13 19.17
CA GLU A 496 -0.24 22.82 18.55
C GLU A 496 -0.37 21.68 19.56
N LYS A 497 0.15 21.87 20.79
CA LYS A 497 0.02 20.89 21.88
C LYS A 497 -1.43 20.75 22.33
N TYR A 498 -2.14 21.86 22.42
CA TYR A 498 -3.57 21.89 22.69
C TYR A 498 -4.38 21.22 21.56
N GLY A 499 -4.10 21.56 20.30
CA GLY A 499 -4.75 21.00 19.12
C GLY A 499 -4.60 19.48 19.01
N THR A 500 -3.43 18.97 19.38
CA THR A 500 -3.10 17.54 19.24
C THR A 500 -3.65 16.71 20.41
N VAL A 501 -3.67 17.24 21.64
CA VAL A 501 -3.93 16.44 22.85
C VAL A 501 -5.21 16.85 23.59
N CYS A 502 -5.66 18.10 23.46
CA CYS A 502 -6.73 18.66 24.30
C CYS A 502 -7.94 19.23 23.52
N ALA A 503 -7.86 19.37 22.19
CA ALA A 503 -8.96 19.87 21.35
C ALA A 503 -10.22 18.98 21.39
N ASN A 504 -10.05 17.66 21.57
CA ASN A 504 -11.17 16.71 21.71
C ASN A 504 -11.99 16.96 22.98
N CYS A 505 -11.39 17.57 24.01
CA CYS A 505 -12.03 17.94 25.27
C CYS A 505 -12.68 19.31 25.23
N HIS A 506 -11.97 20.29 24.66
CA HIS A 506 -12.27 21.72 24.83
C HIS A 506 -12.64 22.43 23.53
N GLY A 507 -12.79 21.68 22.43
CA GLY A 507 -12.99 22.21 21.08
C GLY A 507 -11.68 22.72 20.46
N PRO A 508 -11.60 22.80 19.12
CA PRO A 508 -10.37 23.20 18.41
C PRO A 508 -9.85 24.59 18.82
N ASP A 509 -10.73 25.47 19.30
CA ASP A 509 -10.42 26.85 19.66
C ASP A 509 -10.51 27.16 21.17
N GLY A 510 -10.65 26.17 22.05
CA GLY A 510 -10.83 26.43 23.49
C GLY A 510 -12.26 26.82 23.90
N SER A 511 -13.25 26.59 23.03
CA SER A 511 -14.65 26.94 23.25
C SER A 511 -15.35 26.20 24.40
N GLY A 512 -14.72 25.18 24.97
CA GLY A 512 -15.25 24.37 26.08
C GLY A 512 -15.29 25.07 27.45
N GLY A 513 -14.81 26.31 27.56
CA GLY A 513 -14.84 27.09 28.79
C GLY A 513 -13.51 27.07 29.57
N SER A 514 -13.43 27.89 30.62
CA SER A 514 -12.22 28.02 31.44
C SER A 514 -12.06 26.86 32.41
N VAL A 515 -10.82 26.43 32.65
CA VAL A 515 -10.44 25.35 33.58
C VAL A 515 -10.80 25.65 35.06
N GLY A 516 -11.30 26.85 35.37
CA GLY A 516 -11.87 27.17 36.70
C GLY A 516 -10.88 27.21 37.86
N VAL A 517 -9.63 26.79 37.67
CA VAL A 517 -8.61 26.77 38.73
C VAL A 517 -7.59 27.89 38.57
N PRO A 518 -7.45 28.77 39.57
CA PRO A 518 -6.37 29.73 39.63
C PRO A 518 -5.00 29.06 39.85
N ILE A 519 -3.99 29.43 39.05
CA ILE A 519 -2.59 28.93 39.20
C ILE A 519 -1.97 29.32 40.56
N ASN A 520 -2.61 30.20 41.33
CA ASN A 520 -2.20 30.59 42.67
C ASN A 520 -2.95 29.85 43.80
N ASP A 521 -3.71 28.80 43.51
CA ASP A 521 -4.25 27.90 44.55
C ASP A 521 -3.08 27.27 45.34
N PRO A 522 -3.05 27.40 46.67
CA PRO A 522 -2.02 26.79 47.52
C PRO A 522 -1.82 25.30 47.27
N ASN A 523 -2.86 24.54 46.95
CA ASN A 523 -2.75 23.09 46.69
C ASN A 523 -2.06 22.80 45.35
N THR A 524 -2.40 23.55 44.29
CA THR A 524 -1.72 23.44 42.99
C THR A 524 -0.26 23.87 43.10
N MET A 525 0.01 24.94 43.86
CA MET A 525 1.34 25.46 44.09
C MET A 525 2.24 24.47 44.85
N VAL A 526 1.70 23.73 45.82
CA VAL A 526 2.43 22.67 46.53
C VAL A 526 2.84 21.54 45.58
N ASN A 527 1.96 21.14 44.66
CA ASN A 527 2.25 20.07 43.70
C ASN A 527 3.32 20.50 42.68
N VAL A 528 3.25 21.73 42.19
CA VAL A 528 4.23 22.32 41.26
C VAL A 528 5.60 22.53 41.92
N GLN A 529 5.65 23.10 43.13
CA GLN A 529 6.92 23.43 43.81
C GLN A 529 7.73 22.19 44.21
N ASN A 530 7.05 21.07 44.48
CA ASN A 530 7.72 19.81 44.82
C ASN A 530 8.09 18.97 43.59
N GLY A 531 7.76 19.44 42.37
CA GLY A 531 8.03 18.70 41.13
C GLY A 531 7.20 17.41 41.01
N ASP A 532 6.10 17.28 41.76
CA ASP A 532 5.25 16.09 41.72
C ASP A 532 4.26 16.22 40.55
N LEU A 533 4.76 15.90 39.36
CA LEU A 533 4.01 15.94 38.11
C LEU A 533 2.78 15.03 38.12
N VAL A 534 2.83 13.93 38.89
CA VAL A 534 1.74 12.97 38.98
C VAL A 534 0.57 13.57 39.77
N GLN A 535 0.85 14.18 40.92
CA GLN A 535 -0.21 14.85 41.69
C GLN A 535 -0.73 16.11 40.99
N LEU A 536 0.13 16.83 40.25
CA LEU A 536 -0.31 17.95 39.43
C LEU A 536 -1.24 17.51 38.30
N ALA A 537 -0.90 16.43 37.59
CA ALA A 537 -1.75 15.86 36.54
C ALA A 537 -3.08 15.36 37.10
N GLN A 538 -3.07 14.64 38.23
CA GLN A 538 -4.30 14.17 38.91
C GLN A 538 -5.17 15.32 39.40
N TYR A 539 -4.56 16.39 39.90
CA TYR A 539 -5.28 17.59 40.31
C TYR A 539 -5.89 18.31 39.10
N ILE A 540 -5.15 18.43 37.99
CA ILE A 540 -5.63 19.00 36.72
C ILE A 540 -6.80 18.15 36.17
N GLU A 541 -6.66 16.82 36.16
CA GLU A 541 -7.70 15.87 35.76
C GLU A 541 -8.97 16.00 36.62
N ALA A 542 -8.82 16.11 37.94
CA ALA A 542 -9.95 16.19 38.88
C ALA A 542 -10.69 17.54 38.84
N ASN A 543 -10.03 18.62 38.42
CA ASN A 543 -10.59 19.97 38.48
C ASN A 543 -10.87 20.58 37.09
N MET A 544 -10.55 19.90 36.00
CA MET A 544 -10.96 20.26 34.63
C MET A 544 -12.27 19.54 34.22
N PRO A 545 -13.45 20.16 34.37
CA PRO A 545 -14.55 19.80 33.47
C PRO A 545 -15.26 21.00 32.84
N SER A 546 -15.46 20.97 31.51
CA SER A 546 -16.81 20.88 30.90
C SER A 546 -16.80 20.82 29.36
N GLY A 547 -17.60 19.91 28.79
CA GLY A 547 -17.89 19.84 27.35
C GLY A 547 -18.04 18.40 26.85
N ASN A 548 -17.03 17.57 27.07
CA ASN A 548 -17.01 16.15 26.68
C ASN A 548 -16.08 15.32 27.58
N VAL A 549 -16.53 15.04 28.82
CA VAL A 549 -15.74 14.30 29.83
C VAL A 549 -15.27 12.91 29.36
N THR A 550 -15.97 12.29 28.43
CA THR A 550 -15.61 10.97 27.87
C THR A 550 -14.42 11.03 26.91
N GLY A 551 -14.14 12.22 26.35
CA GLY A 551 -12.99 12.45 25.46
C GLY A 551 -11.72 12.90 26.19
N CYS A 552 -11.76 13.01 27.53
CA CYS A 552 -10.65 13.49 28.34
C CYS A 552 -9.98 12.33 29.06
N ASP A 553 -8.84 11.89 28.51
CA ASP A 553 -7.98 10.91 29.15
C ASP A 553 -6.85 11.59 29.97
N ALA A 554 -6.12 10.78 30.73
CA ALA A 554 -5.00 11.24 31.55
C ALA A 554 -3.84 11.85 30.73
N SER A 555 -3.83 11.71 29.40
CA SER A 555 -2.75 12.19 28.53
C SER A 555 -2.76 13.71 28.38
N CYS A 556 -3.93 14.35 28.23
CA CYS A 556 -4.04 15.82 28.18
C CYS A 556 -3.63 16.44 29.53
N ALA A 557 -4.12 15.90 30.65
CA ALA A 557 -3.78 16.40 31.99
C ALA A 557 -2.27 16.27 32.29
N SER A 558 -1.67 15.14 31.94
CA SER A 558 -0.23 14.90 32.08
C SER A 558 0.61 15.81 31.18
N ALA A 559 0.17 16.03 29.93
CA ALA A 559 0.83 16.91 28.99
C ALA A 559 0.83 18.38 29.45
N MET A 560 -0.26 18.83 30.07
CA MET A 560 -0.39 20.17 30.67
C MET A 560 0.43 20.32 31.94
N ALA A 561 0.42 19.33 32.84
CA ALA A 561 1.25 19.32 34.05
C ALA A 561 2.75 19.47 33.71
N GLY A 562 3.23 18.70 32.71
CA GLY A 562 4.61 18.80 32.23
C GLY A 562 4.94 20.16 31.60
N TYR A 563 3.99 20.76 30.87
CA TYR A 563 4.17 22.10 30.30
C TYR A 563 4.27 23.17 31.41
N ILE A 564 3.34 23.18 32.36
CA ILE A 564 3.30 24.14 33.48
C ILE A 564 4.60 24.08 34.28
N SER A 565 5.08 22.88 34.60
CA SER A 565 6.36 22.69 35.30
C SER A 565 7.55 23.16 34.47
N GLY A 566 7.60 22.82 33.17
CA GLY A 566 8.73 23.10 32.30
C GLY A 566 8.82 24.51 31.72
N THR A 567 7.74 25.29 31.73
CA THR A 567 7.71 26.63 31.10
C THR A 567 7.42 27.77 32.05
N LEU A 568 6.61 27.58 33.10
CA LEU A 568 6.23 28.69 33.96
C LEU A 568 7.25 28.96 35.09
N TRP A 569 8.07 27.97 35.48
CA TRP A 569 8.88 28.09 36.71
C TRP A 569 10.24 27.36 36.67
N THR A 570 10.99 27.47 35.57
CA THR A 570 12.37 26.94 35.45
C THR A 570 13.43 27.71 36.27
N ASN A 571 13.04 28.64 37.15
CA ASN A 571 13.91 29.23 38.16
C ASN A 571 13.11 29.48 39.45
N PRO A 572 13.68 29.27 40.65
CA PRO A 572 12.97 29.54 41.89
C PRO A 572 12.57 31.02 41.92
N PRO A 573 11.34 31.37 42.32
CA PRO A 573 10.90 32.75 42.38
C PRO A 573 11.86 33.54 43.27
N ASN A 574 12.49 34.55 42.69
CA ASN A 574 13.06 35.62 43.49
C ASN A 574 11.87 36.24 44.24
N THR A 575 11.84 36.09 45.56
CA THR A 575 10.74 36.46 46.47
C THR A 575 10.48 37.97 46.55
N THR A 576 11.03 38.74 45.62
CA THR A 576 10.94 40.20 45.55
C THR A 576 10.22 40.73 44.31
N GLU A 577 9.90 39.90 43.32
CA GLU A 577 8.99 40.33 42.25
C GLU A 577 7.54 40.27 42.74
N VAL A 578 7.01 41.44 43.10
CA VAL A 578 5.56 41.68 43.09
C VAL A 578 5.20 42.01 41.65
N PRO A 579 4.45 41.16 40.92
CA PRO A 579 4.01 41.48 39.58
C PRO A 579 3.09 42.72 39.65
N GLY A 580 3.62 43.87 39.26
CA GLY A 580 2.82 45.04 38.97
C GLY A 580 1.94 44.78 37.75
N PRO A 581 0.78 45.45 37.62
CA PRO A 581 -0.14 45.26 36.51
C PRO A 581 0.55 45.70 35.20
N ARG A 582 1.07 44.74 34.43
CA ARG A 582 1.55 44.99 33.07
C ARG A 582 0.33 45.32 32.20
N GLN A 583 0.34 46.52 31.63
CA GLN A 583 -0.69 47.07 30.74
C GLN A 583 -0.70 46.36 29.37
N LEU A 584 -0.98 45.06 29.36
CA LEU A 584 -1.43 44.33 28.17
C LEU A 584 -2.94 44.53 28.07
N SER A 585 -3.39 45.59 27.41
CA SER A 585 -4.79 45.63 26.96
C SER A 585 -4.91 44.71 25.75
N LEU A 586 -5.18 43.42 26.03
CA LEU A 586 -5.47 42.39 25.03
C LEU A 586 -6.86 42.54 24.39
N LEU A 587 -7.70 43.41 24.96
CA LEU A 587 -9.08 43.60 24.55
C LEU A 587 -9.19 44.84 23.66
N THR A 588 -9.91 44.71 22.56
CA THR A 588 -10.41 45.88 21.79
C THR A 588 -11.25 46.79 22.69
N ARG A 589 -11.47 48.06 22.33
CA ARG A 589 -12.33 48.95 23.13
C ARG A 589 -13.73 48.37 23.30
N TYR A 590 -14.22 47.66 22.29
CA TYR A 590 -15.49 46.96 22.31
C TYR A 590 -15.50 45.83 23.36
N GLU A 591 -14.51 44.95 23.34
CA GLU A 591 -14.38 43.84 24.28
C GLU A 591 -14.11 44.33 25.71
N PHE A 592 -13.30 45.36 25.88
CA PHE A 592 -13.04 45.97 27.18
C PHE A 592 -14.30 46.60 27.79
N ARG A 593 -15.06 47.35 26.97
CA ARG A 593 -16.35 47.93 27.40
C ARG A 593 -17.33 46.84 27.81
N ASN A 594 -17.45 45.78 27.03
CA ASN A 594 -18.35 44.67 27.34
C ASN A 594 -17.88 43.90 28.57
N THR A 595 -16.58 43.71 28.75
CA THR A 595 -15.98 43.07 29.93
C THR A 595 -16.27 43.89 31.19
N LEU A 596 -16.19 45.22 31.14
CA LEU A 596 -16.60 46.08 32.25
C LEU A 596 -18.10 46.01 32.53
N ALA A 597 -18.93 45.96 31.48
CA ALA A 597 -20.38 45.81 31.65
C ALA A 597 -20.75 44.46 32.27
N ASP A 598 -20.05 43.39 31.87
CA ASP A 598 -20.27 42.03 32.35
C ASP A 598 -19.74 41.82 33.77
N LEU A 599 -18.56 42.38 34.09
CA LEU A 599 -17.95 42.24 35.41
C LEU A 599 -18.58 43.15 36.47
N LEU A 600 -19.04 44.34 36.08
CA LEU A 600 -19.50 45.36 37.04
C LEU A 600 -21.00 45.64 36.94
N GLY A 601 -21.70 45.07 35.95
CA GLY A 601 -23.15 45.23 35.77
C GLY A 601 -23.60 46.63 35.40
N ILE A 602 -22.70 47.48 34.90
CA ILE A 602 -22.99 48.87 34.51
C ILE A 602 -22.95 49.02 32.98
N SER A 603 -23.91 49.75 32.41
CA SER A 603 -23.84 50.10 30.99
C SER A 603 -22.79 51.20 30.81
N VAL A 604 -21.70 50.90 30.10
CA VAL A 604 -20.61 51.84 29.82
C VAL A 604 -20.80 52.42 28.42
N ASP A 605 -20.97 53.74 28.32
CA ASP A 605 -21.15 54.44 27.04
C ASP A 605 -19.85 54.46 26.21
N GLU A 606 -19.97 54.52 24.88
CA GLU A 606 -18.87 54.50 23.93
C GLU A 606 -17.90 55.69 24.12
N GLN A 607 -18.42 56.83 24.60
CA GLN A 607 -17.58 57.97 24.96
C GLN A 607 -16.62 57.68 26.13
N ALA A 608 -16.98 56.77 27.04
CA ALA A 608 -16.15 56.45 28.21
C ALA A 608 -14.86 55.68 27.84
N VAL A 609 -14.85 55.00 26.70
CA VAL A 609 -13.67 54.26 26.17
C VAL A 609 -13.00 54.98 25.01
N SER A 610 -13.47 56.16 24.62
CA SER A 610 -12.94 56.94 23.49
C SER A 610 -11.54 57.52 23.73
N ALA A 611 -11.11 57.61 25.00
CA ALA A 611 -9.79 58.11 25.39
C ALA A 611 -8.65 57.09 25.20
N PHE A 612 -8.97 55.81 24.95
CA PHE A 612 -7.96 54.81 24.60
C PHE A 612 -7.50 55.00 23.15
N PRO A 613 -6.33 54.50 22.71
CA PRO A 613 -5.92 54.54 21.30
C PRO A 613 -6.87 53.73 20.39
N ALA A 614 -6.98 54.10 19.11
CA ALA A 614 -7.79 53.34 18.14
C ALA A 614 -7.09 52.01 17.81
N GLU A 615 -7.88 50.98 17.52
CA GLU A 615 -7.38 49.66 17.17
C GLU A 615 -6.62 49.69 15.84
N ASN A 616 -5.48 48.99 15.79
CA ASN A 616 -4.72 48.74 14.58
C ASN A 616 -4.71 47.23 14.30
N LYS A 617 -4.67 46.84 13.01
CA LYS A 617 -4.48 45.44 12.61
C LYS A 617 -3.01 45.06 12.66
N VAL A 618 -2.68 44.12 13.54
CA VAL A 618 -1.35 43.51 13.62
C VAL A 618 -1.50 42.00 13.43
N HIS A 619 -0.90 41.47 12.36
CA HIS A 619 -0.96 40.05 12.00
C HIS A 619 -2.37 39.44 11.99
N GLY A 620 -3.36 40.21 11.52
CA GLY A 620 -4.74 39.73 11.36
C GLY A 620 -5.66 39.90 12.58
N PHE A 621 -5.12 40.34 13.72
CA PHE A 621 -5.89 40.65 14.93
C PHE A 621 -6.02 42.16 15.15
N ASP A 622 -7.20 42.61 15.60
CA ASP A 622 -7.45 44.00 16.00
C ASP A 622 -6.98 44.19 17.45
N ASN A 623 -5.97 45.03 17.68
CA ASN A 623 -5.52 45.38 19.03
C ASN A 623 -5.05 46.84 19.11
N ASN A 624 -4.90 47.38 20.32
CA ASN A 624 -4.46 48.77 20.53
C ASN A 624 -2.95 48.90 20.83
N ALA A 625 -2.16 47.85 20.58
CA ALA A 625 -0.72 47.87 20.78
C ALA A 625 -0.01 48.61 19.63
N ALA A 626 0.97 49.45 19.96
CA ALA A 626 1.75 50.16 18.95
C ALA A 626 2.65 49.17 18.17
N LEU A 627 2.60 49.22 16.83
CA LEU A 627 3.38 48.39 15.89
C LEU A 627 4.89 48.35 16.18
N ASN A 628 5.42 49.36 16.89
CA ASN A 628 6.85 49.57 17.09
C ASN A 628 7.44 48.81 18.30
N VAL A 629 6.62 48.06 19.05
CA VAL A 629 7.03 47.47 20.34
C VAL A 629 7.17 45.94 20.28
N ILE A 630 6.64 45.29 19.23
CA ILE A 630 6.72 43.83 19.05
C ILE A 630 7.74 43.51 17.94
N THR A 631 9.02 43.68 18.22
CA THR A 631 10.09 43.27 17.28
C THR A 631 11.18 42.41 17.91
N GLY A 632 11.06 42.04 19.18
CA GLY A 632 11.99 41.11 19.84
C GLY A 632 11.22 40.00 20.52
N ARG A 633 11.44 38.75 20.11
CA ARG A 633 11.04 37.59 20.90
C ARG A 633 11.82 37.65 22.22
N HIS A 634 11.10 37.68 23.33
CA HIS A 634 11.63 37.43 24.67
C HIS A 634 11.07 36.12 25.19
#